data_AF-A0A4R6LFW0-F1
#
_entry.id   AF-A0A4R6LFW0-F1
#
_cell.length_a   1.000
_cell.length_b   1.000
_cell.length_c   1.000
_cell.angle_alpha   90.00
_cell.angle_beta   90.00
_cell.angle_gamma   90.00
#
_symmetry.space_group_name_H-M   'P 1'
#
loop_
_entity.id
_entity.type
_entity.pdbx_description
1 polymer ?
#
loop_
_entity_poly.entity_id
_entity_poly.type
_entity_poly.pdbx_seq_one_letter_code
_entity_poly.pdbx_strand_id
1 'polypeptide(L)'
;MNFTQLKNIISLQKDKIILSVFALLFCISNSVAQNSFPDIIKTKEGKLSFTTDNLGNQIPDFSYAGYMASEKAIPNLDNKIFVPKQEEDATQKIQAAIDYVSTLKPDKSGFRGAVLLDKGTFKVSGTLYIKKSGVVLRGSGNNENGTILLGTGLEREALIRVLGINDKVYKDSFEFNTAYTPLGTQKIQLKNTAKLKVSDEIEISKPLTDNFIKEVKMQDFGGETSWIGWKKGDWDMTWNRVVTKINGNEITLNAPLTMSLDDVFGISKVTVYSWQGRIEHIGIENILIKSTYNPSNLKDEEHRWQAISIENTRNAWVKQVNFKHFAGGAVSVLKTSQQITVEDCIATEPVSEIASFRRHTFYTEGQQTLFQRCYSEFGYHDFAVGGFGITGPNVFLQCESHLPFQNSGAIGSWATGVLFDIANIDGKALSYNNREQNGRGAGWTAANSVIWESSASKIECYSPPTAQNWAFGVWGQFAGNGHWKDVNGHITPRSLFYAQLETRLGKLPVQPFIYDLGSEASSSPSIEVAAELIKNSVTTAISLPQWIAEASKSNPININNSGLKNANDLKINDQNKVAKNTSKVKIENGLLTFDGKLIAGKETNVAWWRGSLLDNDIKKSSPHLTRFVPGRTGNGLTDKVEETVDYLTSNNIIALEHNYGLWYDRRMDDHERVRRIDDDVWPPFYEQPFARSGQDLAWDHLSKYDLTKYNDWYWNRLARFAELAEPNGQLLINQQYFQHNILEAGAHWSSSPWRSANNINSTRFPEPPPYAGDKRIFMAEQFYDITNADRRKLHQGFIRKSLENFQENSNVIQLTSAEYTGPLHFMEFWLDEVQKWKDETHKNGIIGLSATKDVQDAILNDAKRIKTVDLIDIRYWYYKEDGSAYAPQGGVNLAPRQHARKLKTGKETDNQVYRAIREYREKYPEKVILYSTDGSSRFGWPALMAGASLPNIPKIELPSFYSALSEMKLIEGNTFSDNLWKLENKGKSYLFYTKNTQEISINLSDYKGTFEVYEINASTGTFIKKANISGGKQVTIPQVEIKEKVLFVVRKN
;
A
#
# COMPACT_ATOMS: atom_id res chain seq x y z
N MET A 1 94.18 50.70 -10.98
CA MET A 1 93.79 50.16 -9.67
C MET A 1 92.30 50.43 -9.48
N ASN A 2 91.44 49.49 -9.11
CA ASN A 2 91.62 48.07 -8.85
C ASN A 2 90.28 47.37 -9.12
N PHE A 3 90.33 46.29 -9.90
CA PHE A 3 89.22 45.55 -10.51
C PHE A 3 88.39 44.69 -9.51
N THR A 4 88.35 45.08 -8.23
CA THR A 4 87.88 44.22 -7.14
C THR A 4 86.52 44.63 -6.55
N GLN A 5 86.00 45.83 -6.85
CA GLN A 5 84.71 46.29 -6.29
C GLN A 5 83.48 46.04 -7.17
N LEU A 6 83.63 45.72 -8.46
CA LEU A 6 82.47 45.44 -9.34
C LEU A 6 82.00 43.97 -9.29
N LYS A 7 82.84 43.04 -8.81
CA LYS A 7 82.50 41.60 -8.74
C LYS A 7 81.54 41.24 -7.59
N ASN A 8 81.51 42.02 -6.51
CA ASN A 8 80.68 41.70 -5.34
C ASN A 8 79.25 42.26 -5.40
N ILE A 9 78.97 43.22 -6.28
CA ILE A 9 77.59 43.73 -6.48
C ILE A 9 76.82 42.84 -7.47
N ILE A 10 77.50 42.28 -8.48
CA ILE A 10 76.87 41.42 -9.50
C ILE A 10 76.59 40.00 -8.96
N SER A 11 77.38 39.50 -8.00
CA SER A 11 77.12 38.18 -7.38
C SER A 11 75.93 38.21 -6.43
N LEU A 12 75.78 39.26 -5.60
CA LEU A 12 74.68 39.38 -4.63
C LEU A 12 73.31 39.68 -5.26
N GLN A 13 73.27 40.20 -6.50
CA GLN A 13 72.01 40.36 -7.24
C GLN A 13 71.64 39.13 -8.07
N LYS A 14 72.60 38.31 -8.51
CA LYS A 14 72.29 37.05 -9.22
C LYS A 14 71.62 36.03 -8.30
N ASP A 15 72.10 35.88 -7.08
CA ASP A 15 71.52 34.92 -6.13
C ASP A 15 70.15 35.38 -5.62
N LYS A 16 69.94 36.69 -5.44
CA LYS A 16 68.62 37.24 -5.09
C LYS A 16 67.62 37.17 -6.24
N ILE A 17 68.03 37.36 -7.50
CA ILE A 17 67.15 37.24 -8.66
C ILE A 17 66.83 35.77 -8.96
N ILE A 18 67.79 34.85 -8.80
CA ILE A 18 67.53 33.41 -8.97
C ILE A 18 66.66 32.86 -7.84
N LEU A 19 66.84 33.28 -6.57
CA LEU A 19 65.91 32.90 -5.49
C LEU A 19 64.52 33.54 -5.64
N SER A 20 64.42 34.77 -6.16
CA SER A 20 63.13 35.44 -6.39
C SER A 20 62.38 34.86 -7.59
N VAL A 21 63.09 34.42 -8.62
CA VAL A 21 62.50 33.72 -9.79
C VAL A 21 62.18 32.27 -9.45
N PHE A 22 62.97 31.58 -8.63
CA PHE A 22 62.59 30.26 -8.08
C PHE A 22 61.41 30.35 -7.09
N ALA A 23 61.31 31.40 -6.28
CA ALA A 23 60.16 31.63 -5.39
C ALA A 23 58.91 32.08 -6.17
N LEU A 24 59.02 32.90 -7.21
CA LEU A 24 57.89 33.20 -8.11
C LEU A 24 57.47 31.97 -8.93
N LEU A 25 58.40 31.13 -9.38
CA LEU A 25 58.07 29.89 -10.11
C LEU A 25 57.51 28.79 -9.18
N PHE A 26 57.93 28.72 -7.90
CA PHE A 26 57.29 27.85 -6.91
C PHE A 26 55.94 28.39 -6.39
N CYS A 27 55.67 29.69 -6.49
CA CYS A 27 54.37 30.27 -6.16
C CYS A 27 53.38 30.26 -7.33
N ILE A 28 53.79 29.96 -8.56
CA ILE A 28 52.90 29.93 -9.75
C ILE A 28 52.53 28.49 -10.18
N SER A 29 53.12 27.46 -9.58
CA SER A 29 52.75 26.05 -9.82
C SER A 29 52.13 25.40 -8.58
N ASN A 30 50.92 25.84 -8.21
CA ASN A 30 49.82 25.06 -7.60
C ASN A 30 48.67 25.96 -7.13
N SER A 31 48.32 26.99 -7.92
CA SER A 31 46.98 27.57 -7.88
C SER A 31 46.12 26.87 -8.93
N VAL A 32 46.04 25.53 -8.87
CA VAL A 32 44.85 24.87 -9.41
C VAL A 32 43.74 25.38 -8.50
N ALA A 33 42.84 26.22 -9.01
CA ALA A 33 41.63 26.54 -8.28
C ALA A 33 41.01 25.21 -7.85
N GLN A 34 41.08 24.90 -6.56
CA GLN A 34 40.49 23.67 -6.04
C GLN A 34 38.99 23.79 -6.26
N ASN A 35 38.42 22.87 -7.05
CA ASN A 35 36.99 22.83 -7.26
C ASN A 35 36.31 22.55 -5.91
N SER A 36 35.47 23.48 -5.47
CA SER A 36 34.73 23.36 -4.21
C SER A 36 33.54 22.40 -4.31
N PHE A 37 33.17 21.99 -5.52
CA PHE A 37 32.12 21.03 -5.82
C PHE A 37 32.44 20.26 -7.13
N PRO A 38 31.87 19.06 -7.33
CA PRO A 38 32.01 18.32 -8.58
C PRO A 38 31.32 19.01 -9.77
N ASP A 39 31.93 18.96 -10.95
CA ASP A 39 31.39 19.57 -12.19
C ASP A 39 31.64 18.66 -13.42
N ILE A 40 30.90 18.93 -14.50
CA ILE A 40 31.12 18.39 -15.85
C ILE A 40 31.67 19.50 -16.74
N ILE A 41 32.88 19.31 -17.25
CA ILE A 41 33.55 20.26 -18.15
C ILE A 41 33.80 19.63 -19.52
N LYS A 42 33.81 20.46 -20.57
CA LYS A 42 34.23 20.04 -21.91
C LYS A 42 35.76 20.17 -22.02
N THR A 43 36.43 19.13 -22.52
CA THR A 43 37.85 19.21 -22.89
C THR A 43 38.02 20.03 -24.16
N LYS A 44 39.27 20.39 -24.51
CA LYS A 44 39.59 21.11 -25.76
C LYS A 44 39.16 20.33 -27.01
N GLU A 45 39.09 19.01 -26.89
CA GLU A 45 38.67 18.06 -27.93
C GLU A 45 37.15 17.84 -27.94
N GLY A 46 36.39 18.56 -27.09
CA GLY A 46 34.93 18.49 -27.05
C GLY A 46 34.34 17.30 -26.28
N LYS A 47 35.16 16.48 -25.61
CA LYS A 47 34.70 15.36 -24.77
C LYS A 47 34.30 15.86 -23.37
N LEU A 48 33.40 15.13 -22.71
CA LEU A 48 33.08 15.40 -21.31
C LEU A 48 34.23 14.91 -20.40
N SER A 49 34.58 15.73 -19.43
CA SER A 49 35.50 15.43 -18.34
C SER A 49 34.80 15.74 -17.02
N PHE A 50 34.92 14.83 -16.06
CA PHE A 50 34.25 14.90 -14.78
C PHE A 50 35.27 15.26 -13.70
N THR A 51 35.04 16.34 -12.96
CA THR A 51 35.98 16.78 -11.93
C THR A 51 35.54 16.30 -10.56
N THR A 52 36.51 16.02 -9.70
CA THR A 52 36.26 15.74 -8.28
C THR A 52 36.41 16.99 -7.42
N ASP A 53 35.69 17.05 -6.30
CA ASP A 53 35.97 18.03 -5.25
C ASP A 53 37.13 17.58 -4.33
N ASN A 54 37.43 18.39 -3.31
CA ASN A 54 38.49 18.12 -2.34
C ASN A 54 38.26 16.88 -1.45
N LEU A 55 37.03 16.37 -1.36
CA LEU A 55 36.68 15.15 -0.64
C LEU A 55 36.61 13.93 -1.59
N GLY A 56 36.92 14.12 -2.87
CA GLY A 56 36.89 13.08 -3.89
C GLY A 56 35.50 12.78 -4.43
N ASN A 57 34.49 13.61 -4.13
CA ASN A 57 33.15 13.43 -4.69
C ASN A 57 33.15 13.69 -6.19
N GLN A 58 32.32 12.96 -6.93
CA GLN A 58 32.10 13.17 -8.36
C GLN A 58 30.60 13.08 -8.67
N ILE A 59 30.13 13.78 -9.70
CA ILE A 59 28.75 13.58 -10.22
C ILE A 59 28.58 12.09 -10.59
N PRO A 60 27.50 11.42 -10.14
CA PRO A 60 27.30 9.99 -10.39
C PRO A 60 27.35 9.60 -11.87
N ASP A 61 27.84 8.39 -12.15
CA ASP A 61 27.70 7.77 -13.47
C ASP A 61 26.32 7.09 -13.59
N PHE A 62 25.47 7.69 -14.42
CA PHE A 62 24.09 7.26 -14.65
C PHE A 62 23.98 6.13 -15.69
N SER A 63 25.07 5.79 -16.39
CA SER A 63 25.08 4.75 -17.43
C SER A 63 24.83 3.32 -16.91
N TYR A 64 24.83 3.14 -15.59
CA TYR A 64 24.47 1.89 -14.91
C TYR A 64 22.97 1.63 -14.79
N ALA A 65 22.12 2.55 -15.27
CA ALA A 65 20.67 2.34 -15.33
C ALA A 65 20.25 1.42 -16.47
N GLY A 66 19.12 0.73 -16.30
CA GLY A 66 18.47 -0.09 -17.32
C GLY A 66 18.77 -1.58 -17.23
N TYR A 67 18.12 -2.35 -18.11
CA TYR A 67 18.27 -3.79 -18.28
C TYR A 67 19.75 -4.19 -18.34
N MET A 68 20.17 -5.10 -17.45
CA MET A 68 21.57 -5.55 -17.36
C MET A 68 22.56 -4.38 -17.24
N ALA A 69 22.18 -3.32 -16.51
CA ALA A 69 22.94 -2.07 -16.38
C ALA A 69 23.34 -1.43 -17.71
N SER A 70 22.54 -1.62 -18.76
CA SER A 70 22.82 -1.18 -20.14
C SER A 70 24.09 -1.76 -20.78
N GLU A 71 24.61 -2.87 -20.26
CA GLU A 71 25.75 -3.59 -20.86
C GLU A 71 25.34 -4.50 -22.01
N LYS A 72 24.05 -4.83 -22.11
CA LYS A 72 23.49 -5.74 -23.12
C LYS A 72 22.23 -5.14 -23.73
N ALA A 73 22.06 -5.36 -25.04
CA ALA A 73 20.80 -5.09 -25.72
C ALA A 73 19.68 -5.96 -25.15
N ILE A 74 18.45 -5.44 -25.16
CA ILE A 74 17.24 -6.23 -24.90
C ILE A 74 17.12 -7.31 -26.00
N PRO A 75 16.99 -8.60 -25.66
CA PRO A 75 17.03 -9.68 -26.64
C PRO A 75 15.71 -9.84 -27.38
N ASN A 76 15.77 -10.25 -28.65
CA ASN A 76 14.60 -10.68 -29.42
C ASN A 76 14.49 -12.22 -29.35
N LEU A 77 13.56 -12.72 -28.54
CA LEU A 77 13.44 -14.16 -28.25
C LEU A 77 12.48 -14.89 -29.21
N ASP A 78 12.62 -16.21 -29.29
CA ASP A 78 11.66 -17.08 -29.96
C ASP A 78 10.34 -17.17 -29.18
N ASN A 79 9.24 -17.17 -29.94
CA ASN A 79 7.92 -17.51 -29.41
C ASN A 79 7.84 -19.01 -29.12
N LYS A 80 7.15 -19.40 -28.04
CA LYS A 80 7.00 -20.82 -27.63
C LYS A 80 5.55 -21.29 -27.63
N ILE A 81 4.61 -20.34 -27.51
CA ILE A 81 3.18 -20.62 -27.54
C ILE A 81 2.45 -19.44 -28.16
N PHE A 82 1.39 -19.75 -28.90
CA PHE A 82 0.51 -18.77 -29.53
C PHE A 82 -0.87 -18.78 -28.85
N VAL A 83 -1.37 -17.61 -28.49
CA VAL A 83 -2.72 -17.41 -27.97
C VAL A 83 -3.57 -16.75 -29.06
N PRO A 84 -4.45 -17.49 -29.76
CA PRO A 84 -5.36 -16.89 -30.73
C PRO A 84 -6.35 -15.94 -30.02
N LYS A 85 -6.95 -15.01 -30.76
CA LYS A 85 -8.02 -14.14 -30.24
C LYS A 85 -9.08 -14.96 -29.48
N GLN A 86 -9.55 -14.42 -28.36
CA GLN A 86 -10.62 -15.00 -27.54
C GLN A 86 -11.85 -14.09 -27.61
N GLU A 87 -13.06 -14.66 -27.73
CA GLU A 87 -14.31 -13.88 -27.72
C GLU A 87 -14.79 -13.55 -26.29
N GLU A 88 -14.54 -14.48 -25.36
CA GLU A 88 -14.83 -14.36 -23.93
C GLU A 88 -13.62 -13.84 -23.14
N ASP A 89 -13.73 -13.79 -21.82
CA ASP A 89 -12.61 -13.43 -20.94
C ASP A 89 -11.38 -14.32 -21.16
N ALA A 90 -10.27 -13.68 -21.50
CA ALA A 90 -9.00 -14.30 -21.82
C ALA A 90 -8.08 -14.46 -20.59
N THR A 91 -8.46 -13.97 -19.39
CA THR A 91 -7.60 -13.99 -18.20
C THR A 91 -7.00 -15.37 -17.94
N GLN A 92 -7.83 -16.41 -17.80
CA GLN A 92 -7.34 -17.77 -17.51
C GLN A 92 -6.51 -18.34 -18.66
N LYS A 93 -6.89 -18.06 -19.91
CA LYS A 93 -6.21 -18.60 -21.10
C LYS A 93 -4.80 -18.03 -21.24
N ILE A 94 -4.66 -16.71 -21.10
CA ILE A 94 -3.36 -16.03 -21.15
C ILE A 94 -2.50 -16.47 -19.95
N GLN A 95 -3.08 -16.55 -18.75
CA GLN A 95 -2.35 -17.03 -17.57
C GLN A 95 -1.81 -18.45 -17.77
N ALA A 96 -2.63 -19.37 -18.30
CA ALA A 96 -2.20 -20.73 -18.60
C ALA A 96 -1.04 -20.78 -19.62
N ALA A 97 -1.01 -19.87 -20.59
CA ALA A 97 0.09 -19.76 -21.54
C ALA A 97 1.39 -19.25 -20.87
N ILE A 98 1.28 -18.26 -19.98
CA ILE A 98 2.41 -17.76 -19.16
C ILE A 98 2.94 -18.89 -18.26
N ASP A 99 2.05 -19.62 -17.61
CA ASP A 99 2.40 -20.73 -16.72
C ASP A 99 3.07 -21.86 -17.50
N TYR A 100 2.57 -22.19 -18.70
CA TYR A 100 3.20 -23.17 -19.59
C TYR A 100 4.64 -22.78 -19.94
N VAL A 101 4.87 -21.55 -20.41
CA VAL A 101 6.23 -21.06 -20.72
C VAL A 101 7.10 -21.08 -19.47
N SER A 102 6.54 -20.77 -18.30
CA SER A 102 7.24 -20.85 -17.00
C SER A 102 7.73 -22.27 -16.66
N THR A 103 7.13 -23.32 -17.23
CA THR A 103 7.60 -24.72 -17.05
C THR A 103 8.74 -25.13 -17.99
N LEU A 104 8.98 -24.40 -19.08
CA LEU A 104 10.00 -24.74 -20.07
C LEU A 104 11.41 -24.55 -19.50
N LYS A 105 12.36 -25.42 -19.84
CA LYS A 105 13.76 -25.27 -19.41
C LYS A 105 14.32 -23.94 -19.94
N PRO A 106 14.94 -23.10 -19.10
CA PRO A 106 15.61 -21.90 -19.58
C PRO A 106 16.82 -22.26 -20.44
N ASP A 107 17.12 -21.42 -21.42
CA ASP A 107 18.33 -21.49 -22.23
C ASP A 107 19.58 -21.06 -21.43
N LYS A 108 20.74 -21.02 -22.10
CA LYS A 108 22.02 -20.64 -21.48
C LYS A 108 22.05 -19.18 -21.00
N SER A 109 21.15 -18.35 -21.49
CA SER A 109 21.01 -16.94 -21.13
C SER A 109 19.88 -16.69 -20.13
N GLY A 110 19.22 -17.75 -19.64
CA GLY A 110 18.17 -17.68 -18.62
C GLY A 110 16.75 -17.55 -19.18
N PHE A 111 16.54 -17.58 -20.49
CA PHE A 111 15.24 -17.37 -21.12
C PHE A 111 14.50 -18.68 -21.40
N ARG A 112 13.19 -18.68 -21.15
CA ARG A 112 12.27 -19.77 -21.48
C ARG A 112 11.57 -19.53 -22.82
N GLY A 113 11.34 -18.26 -23.15
CA GLY A 113 10.78 -17.81 -24.43
C GLY A 113 9.56 -16.90 -24.25
N ALA A 114 8.90 -16.58 -25.37
CA ALA A 114 7.77 -15.66 -25.39
C ALA A 114 6.41 -16.36 -25.54
N VAL A 115 5.41 -15.84 -24.84
CA VAL A 115 3.97 -16.04 -25.10
C VAL A 115 3.56 -15.01 -26.14
N LEU A 116 3.18 -15.45 -27.34
CA LEU A 116 2.72 -14.58 -28.41
C LEU A 116 1.19 -14.50 -28.41
N LEU A 117 0.65 -13.31 -28.25
CA LEU A 117 -0.77 -13.00 -28.41
C LEU A 117 -1.05 -12.58 -29.86
N ASP A 118 -2.12 -13.09 -30.44
CA ASP A 118 -2.59 -12.69 -31.77
C ASP A 118 -3.06 -11.22 -31.81
N LYS A 119 -3.34 -10.71 -33.00
CA LYS A 119 -4.06 -9.44 -33.18
C LYS A 119 -5.50 -9.56 -32.69
N GLY A 120 -6.04 -8.45 -32.22
CA GLY A 120 -7.41 -8.35 -31.71
C GLY A 120 -7.46 -8.04 -30.21
N THR A 121 -8.69 -7.90 -29.71
CA THR A 121 -8.98 -7.54 -28.32
C THR A 121 -9.15 -8.77 -27.44
N PHE A 122 -8.37 -8.83 -26.37
CA PHE A 122 -8.48 -9.81 -25.30
C PHE A 122 -9.06 -9.10 -24.07
N LYS A 123 -10.30 -9.45 -23.71
CA LYS A 123 -10.90 -9.00 -22.45
C LYS A 123 -10.20 -9.71 -21.30
N VAL A 124 -9.81 -8.97 -20.27
CA VAL A 124 -9.11 -9.51 -19.10
C VAL A 124 -9.82 -8.99 -17.85
N SER A 125 -10.61 -9.84 -17.20
CA SER A 125 -11.36 -9.44 -15.98
C SER A 125 -10.50 -9.54 -14.72
N GLY A 126 -9.51 -10.44 -14.66
CA GLY A 126 -8.57 -10.61 -13.54
C GLY A 126 -7.16 -10.06 -13.80
N THR A 127 -6.18 -10.41 -12.97
CA THR A 127 -4.79 -9.95 -13.10
C THR A 127 -3.92 -11.02 -13.77
N LEU A 128 -3.07 -10.64 -14.72
CA LEU A 128 -2.07 -11.53 -15.33
C LEU A 128 -0.77 -11.48 -14.53
N TYR A 129 -0.29 -12.63 -14.09
CA TYR A 129 0.88 -12.75 -13.22
C TYR A 129 2.05 -13.40 -13.96
N ILE A 130 3.22 -12.75 -13.91
CA ILE A 130 4.50 -13.35 -14.30
C ILE A 130 5.35 -13.54 -13.04
N LYS A 131 5.50 -14.79 -12.61
CA LYS A 131 6.13 -15.17 -11.32
C LYS A 131 7.43 -15.97 -11.48
N LYS A 132 7.92 -16.16 -12.70
CA LYS A 132 9.10 -17.00 -12.99
C LYS A 132 10.04 -16.32 -13.99
N SER A 133 11.34 -16.39 -13.72
CA SER A 133 12.38 -15.85 -14.59
C SER A 133 12.34 -16.41 -16.02
N GLY A 134 12.73 -15.56 -16.98
CA GLY A 134 12.94 -15.93 -18.38
C GLY A 134 11.69 -15.90 -19.26
N VAL A 135 10.59 -15.29 -18.81
CA VAL A 135 9.30 -15.29 -19.53
C VAL A 135 9.02 -13.93 -20.15
N VAL A 136 8.62 -13.93 -21.42
CA VAL A 136 8.20 -12.71 -22.13
C VAL A 136 6.72 -12.82 -22.53
N LEU A 137 5.94 -11.77 -22.26
CA LEU A 137 4.58 -11.61 -22.78
C LEU A 137 4.63 -10.63 -23.97
N ARG A 138 4.23 -11.12 -25.15
CA ARG A 138 4.41 -10.41 -26.42
C ARG A 138 3.09 -10.31 -27.17
N GLY A 139 2.79 -9.12 -27.69
CA GLY A 139 1.70 -8.91 -28.64
C GLY A 139 2.17 -8.88 -30.10
N SER A 140 1.18 -8.74 -30.98
CA SER A 140 1.32 -8.63 -32.44
C SER A 140 1.08 -7.20 -32.94
N GLY A 141 1.38 -6.20 -32.12
CA GLY A 141 1.29 -4.76 -32.43
C GLY A 141 0.75 -3.96 -31.25
N ASN A 142 1.23 -2.71 -31.10
CA ASN A 142 0.90 -1.82 -29.98
C ASN A 142 -0.10 -0.70 -30.33
N ASN A 143 -0.89 -0.86 -31.39
CA ASN A 143 -1.92 0.08 -31.81
C ASN A 143 -3.28 -0.62 -31.91
N GLU A 144 -4.33 0.13 -32.28
CA GLU A 144 -5.70 -0.40 -32.36
C GLU A 144 -5.88 -1.55 -33.38
N ASN A 145 -4.96 -1.71 -34.35
CA ASN A 145 -4.94 -2.84 -35.30
C ASN A 145 -4.04 -4.01 -34.85
N GLY A 146 -3.40 -3.89 -33.68
CA GLY A 146 -2.50 -4.87 -33.09
C GLY A 146 -3.17 -5.75 -32.04
N THR A 147 -2.44 -6.11 -30.98
CA THR A 147 -2.97 -6.81 -29.81
C THR A 147 -3.46 -5.78 -28.79
N ILE A 148 -4.72 -5.90 -28.38
CA ILE A 148 -5.31 -5.08 -27.31
C ILE A 148 -5.57 -5.95 -26.09
N LEU A 149 -4.90 -5.68 -24.97
CA LEU A 149 -5.29 -6.20 -23.66
C LEU A 149 -6.27 -5.22 -23.02
N LEU A 150 -7.56 -5.57 -22.98
CA LEU A 150 -8.62 -4.73 -22.43
C LEU A 150 -8.98 -5.20 -21.00
N GLY A 151 -8.51 -4.47 -20.00
CA GLY A 151 -8.87 -4.67 -18.61
C GLY A 151 -10.33 -4.31 -18.35
N THR A 152 -11.13 -5.32 -17.95
CA THR A 152 -12.59 -5.19 -17.71
C THR A 152 -12.97 -5.36 -16.25
N GLY A 153 -12.01 -5.75 -15.39
CA GLY A 153 -12.24 -5.93 -13.96
C GLY A 153 -12.33 -4.61 -13.19
N LEU A 154 -13.11 -4.64 -12.10
CA LEU A 154 -13.28 -3.54 -11.14
C LEU A 154 -12.25 -3.57 -10.00
N GLU A 155 -11.47 -4.65 -9.91
CA GLU A 155 -10.35 -4.72 -8.97
C GLU A 155 -9.28 -3.69 -9.35
N ARG A 156 -8.90 -2.86 -8.38
CA ARG A 156 -7.91 -1.78 -8.55
C ARG A 156 -6.46 -2.27 -8.60
N GLU A 157 -6.24 -3.57 -8.80
CA GLU A 157 -4.92 -4.15 -9.06
C GLU A 157 -4.41 -3.81 -10.48
N ALA A 158 -3.10 -3.92 -10.68
CA ALA A 158 -2.50 -3.79 -12.01
C ALA A 158 -2.98 -4.90 -12.96
N LEU A 159 -3.17 -4.60 -14.25
CA LEU A 159 -3.58 -5.61 -15.22
C LEU A 159 -2.53 -6.71 -15.39
N ILE A 160 -1.25 -6.33 -15.43
CA ILE A 160 -0.10 -7.24 -15.46
C ILE A 160 0.78 -6.98 -14.24
N ARG A 161 1.09 -8.03 -13.48
CA ARG A 161 2.01 -8.00 -12.34
C ARG A 161 3.20 -8.91 -12.58
N VAL A 162 4.39 -8.31 -12.62
CA VAL A 162 5.66 -9.03 -12.53
C VAL A 162 6.03 -9.12 -11.06
N LEU A 163 5.89 -10.32 -10.49
CA LEU A 163 5.86 -10.50 -9.04
C LEU A 163 6.75 -11.68 -8.63
N GLY A 164 8.01 -11.37 -8.26
CA GLY A 164 8.86 -12.31 -7.54
C GLY A 164 8.47 -12.44 -6.06
N ILE A 165 9.23 -13.22 -5.30
CA ILE A 165 9.02 -13.43 -3.86
C ILE A 165 10.03 -12.57 -3.08
N ASN A 166 9.57 -11.87 -2.05
CA ASN A 166 10.43 -11.11 -1.15
C ASN A 166 10.98 -12.00 -0.02
N ASP A 167 11.87 -12.93 -0.36
CA ASP A 167 12.53 -13.88 0.56
C ASP A 167 14.02 -13.56 0.75
N LYS A 168 14.38 -12.27 0.74
CA LYS A 168 15.75 -11.79 0.96
C LYS A 168 16.25 -12.25 2.35
N VAL A 169 17.40 -12.92 2.37
CA VAL A 169 18.09 -13.39 3.59
C VAL A 169 19.44 -12.69 3.73
N TYR A 170 19.64 -11.98 4.83
CA TYR A 170 20.91 -11.35 5.19
C TYR A 170 21.87 -12.35 5.85
N LYS A 171 23.18 -12.19 5.57
CA LYS A 171 24.27 -13.05 6.04
C LYS A 171 25.33 -12.22 6.79
N ASP A 172 26.62 -12.41 6.49
CA ASP A 172 27.72 -11.67 7.10
C ASP A 172 27.60 -10.16 6.86
N SER A 173 27.97 -9.38 7.88
CA SER A 173 28.06 -7.92 7.81
C SER A 173 29.49 -7.46 7.99
N PHE A 174 29.83 -6.36 7.32
CA PHE A 174 31.17 -5.77 7.27
C PHE A 174 31.07 -4.27 7.56
N GLU A 175 32.06 -3.79 8.30
CA GLU A 175 32.18 -2.38 8.67
C GLU A 175 33.14 -1.66 7.73
N PHE A 176 32.85 -0.38 7.49
CA PHE A 176 33.74 0.52 6.76
C PHE A 176 35.01 0.80 7.59
N ASN A 177 36.14 0.97 6.90
CA ASN A 177 37.42 1.37 7.51
C ASN A 177 37.63 2.90 7.47
N THR A 178 36.70 3.64 6.88
CA THR A 178 36.78 5.10 6.67
C THR A 178 35.51 5.76 7.17
N ALA A 179 35.64 6.91 7.83
CA ALA A 179 34.49 7.70 8.28
C ALA A 179 33.76 8.42 7.14
N TYR A 180 34.43 8.60 5.99
CA TYR A 180 33.89 9.23 4.80
C TYR A 180 34.16 8.37 3.56
N THR A 181 33.11 8.12 2.77
CA THR A 181 33.19 7.48 1.45
C THR A 181 32.63 8.45 0.39
N PRO A 182 33.39 8.80 -0.67
CA PRO A 182 32.96 9.83 -1.61
C PRO A 182 31.76 9.44 -2.48
N LEU A 183 30.97 10.44 -2.88
CA LEU A 183 29.92 10.34 -3.90
C LEU A 183 30.53 9.88 -5.24
N GLY A 184 29.82 9.00 -5.96
CA GLY A 184 30.23 8.55 -7.29
C GLY A 184 31.29 7.44 -7.26
N THR A 185 31.81 7.05 -6.10
CA THR A 185 32.80 5.97 -6.01
C THR A 185 32.19 4.59 -6.29
N GLN A 186 32.99 3.72 -6.90
CA GLN A 186 32.76 2.27 -6.96
C GLN A 186 33.67 1.50 -6.01
N LYS A 187 34.55 2.18 -5.29
CA LYS A 187 35.54 1.57 -4.40
C LYS A 187 35.21 1.90 -2.95
N ILE A 188 35.17 0.86 -2.12
CA ILE A 188 34.88 0.97 -0.69
C ILE A 188 35.99 0.29 0.10
N GLN A 189 36.39 0.93 1.19
CA GLN A 189 37.36 0.39 2.15
C GLN A 189 36.63 -0.23 3.34
N LEU A 190 36.83 -1.53 3.56
CA LEU A 190 36.26 -2.28 4.68
C LEU A 190 37.34 -2.62 5.71
N LYS A 191 36.97 -2.83 6.97
CA LYS A 191 37.94 -3.25 8.00
C LYS A 191 38.52 -4.64 7.72
N ASN A 192 37.72 -5.50 7.09
CA ASN A 192 38.07 -6.86 6.73
C ASN A 192 37.18 -7.33 5.56
N THR A 193 37.74 -8.15 4.67
CA THR A 193 37.05 -8.77 3.52
C THR A 193 37.15 -10.30 3.51
N ALA A 194 37.74 -10.92 4.53
CA ALA A 194 38.11 -12.35 4.53
C ALA A 194 36.96 -13.33 4.24
N LYS A 195 35.71 -12.95 4.57
CA LYS A 195 34.50 -13.75 4.31
C LYS A 195 33.73 -13.35 3.05
N LEU A 196 34.14 -12.26 2.40
CA LEU A 196 33.50 -11.74 1.19
C LEU A 196 34.13 -12.37 -0.05
N LYS A 197 33.33 -12.59 -1.08
CA LYS A 197 33.75 -13.17 -2.35
C LYS A 197 33.38 -12.27 -3.51
N VAL A 198 34.16 -12.34 -4.58
CA VAL A 198 33.75 -11.77 -5.87
C VAL A 198 32.45 -12.45 -6.31
N SER A 199 31.52 -11.66 -6.83
CA SER A 199 30.13 -12.01 -7.16
C SER A 199 29.15 -12.09 -6.00
N ASP A 200 29.57 -11.84 -4.75
CA ASP A 200 28.61 -11.71 -3.66
C ASP A 200 27.67 -10.53 -3.92
N GLU A 201 26.37 -10.77 -3.72
CA GLU A 201 25.37 -9.71 -3.62
C GLU A 201 25.42 -9.08 -2.23
N ILE A 202 25.53 -7.76 -2.20
CA ILE A 202 25.64 -6.97 -0.97
C ILE A 202 24.60 -5.85 -0.97
N GLU A 203 24.11 -5.55 0.22
CA GLU A 203 23.35 -4.34 0.52
C GLU A 203 24.26 -3.40 1.30
N ILE A 204 24.46 -2.20 0.78
CA ILE A 204 25.08 -1.11 1.52
C ILE A 204 23.92 -0.31 2.10
N SER A 205 23.84 -0.16 3.42
CA SER A 205 22.76 0.60 4.06
C SER A 205 23.29 1.78 4.86
N LYS A 206 22.60 2.92 4.76
CA LYS A 206 22.79 4.09 5.60
C LYS A 206 21.49 4.38 6.37
N PRO A 207 21.53 4.41 7.71
CA PRO A 207 20.32 4.61 8.50
C PRO A 207 19.87 6.07 8.50
N LEU A 208 18.56 6.31 8.58
CA LEU A 208 18.02 7.65 8.82
C LEU A 208 18.16 8.01 10.31
N THR A 209 19.12 8.89 10.61
CA THR A 209 19.43 9.32 11.99
C THR A 209 18.85 10.69 12.33
N ASP A 210 18.66 10.95 13.63
CA ASP A 210 18.22 12.28 14.12
C ASP A 210 19.19 13.39 13.69
N ASN A 211 20.50 13.12 13.70
CA ASN A 211 21.51 14.08 13.24
C ASN A 211 21.31 14.46 11.78
N PHE A 212 21.06 13.48 10.91
CA PHE A 212 20.81 13.75 9.49
C PHE A 212 19.51 14.54 9.30
N ILE A 213 18.42 14.11 9.93
CA ILE A 213 17.10 14.79 9.86
C ILE A 213 17.22 16.25 10.30
N LYS A 214 17.94 16.51 11.40
CA LYS A 214 18.17 17.84 11.92
C LYS A 214 18.98 18.70 10.96
N GLU A 215 20.05 18.15 10.38
CA GLU A 215 20.90 18.87 9.42
C GLU A 215 20.11 19.29 8.17
N VAL A 216 19.29 18.39 7.63
CA VAL A 216 18.45 18.70 6.46
C VAL A 216 17.15 19.44 6.82
N LYS A 217 16.90 19.71 8.12
CA LYS A 217 15.76 20.45 8.67
C LYS A 217 14.38 19.81 8.40
N MET A 218 14.27 18.48 8.47
CA MET A 218 13.04 17.75 8.12
C MET A 218 12.21 17.26 9.31
N GLN A 219 12.56 17.68 10.53
CA GLN A 219 11.87 17.29 11.77
C GLN A 219 10.52 18.01 12.00
N ASP A 220 10.33 19.18 11.39
CA ASP A 220 9.15 20.03 11.52
C ASP A 220 9.10 21.00 10.33
N PHE A 221 7.91 21.34 9.86
CA PHE A 221 7.68 22.23 8.73
C PHE A 221 6.90 23.51 9.13
N GLY A 222 6.95 23.89 10.41
CA GLY A 222 6.18 24.99 11.00
C GLY A 222 4.74 24.60 11.36
N GLY A 223 4.03 25.43 12.13
CA GLY A 223 2.59 25.27 12.39
C GLY A 223 2.19 23.95 13.07
N GLU A 224 2.99 23.45 14.03
CA GLU A 224 2.75 22.19 14.76
C GLU A 224 2.80 20.92 13.88
N THR A 225 3.62 20.89 12.83
CA THR A 225 3.66 19.80 11.84
C THR A 225 4.70 18.71 12.12
N SER A 226 5.35 18.74 13.28
CA SER A 226 6.29 17.68 13.73
C SER A 226 5.71 16.25 13.66
N TRP A 227 4.38 16.07 13.65
CA TRP A 227 3.76 14.76 13.49
C TRP A 227 3.95 14.13 12.10
N ILE A 228 4.09 14.95 11.04
CA ILE A 228 4.49 14.56 9.67
C ILE A 228 5.98 14.79 9.37
N GLY A 229 6.73 15.39 10.29
CA GLY A 229 8.19 15.46 10.19
C GLY A 229 8.83 14.07 10.14
N TRP A 230 9.99 13.98 9.49
CA TRP A 230 10.78 12.74 9.41
C TRP A 230 11.24 12.32 10.81
N LYS A 231 11.17 11.01 11.09
CA LYS A 231 11.62 10.42 12.36
C LYS A 231 12.67 9.36 12.10
N LYS A 232 13.54 9.17 13.10
CA LYS A 232 14.57 8.13 13.06
C LYS A 232 13.98 6.77 12.70
N GLY A 233 14.60 6.15 11.69
CA GLY A 233 14.25 4.81 11.22
C GLY A 233 12.94 4.72 10.43
N ASP A 234 12.28 5.84 10.09
CA ASP A 234 11.10 5.82 9.21
C ASP A 234 11.38 5.10 7.88
N TRP A 235 12.60 5.26 7.36
CA TRP A 235 13.17 4.55 6.23
C TRP A 235 14.71 4.57 6.34
N ASP A 236 15.40 3.67 5.62
CA ASP A 236 16.86 3.68 5.45
C ASP A 236 17.21 3.73 3.97
N MET A 237 18.34 4.35 3.60
CA MET A 237 18.85 4.29 2.23
C MET A 237 19.62 3.00 2.02
N THR A 238 19.32 2.27 0.95
CA THR A 238 19.98 1.00 0.65
C THR A 238 20.40 0.91 -0.81
N TRP A 239 21.62 0.47 -1.07
CA TRP A 239 22.14 0.19 -2.42
C TRP A 239 22.36 -1.30 -2.56
N ASN A 240 21.65 -1.95 -3.49
CA ASN A 240 21.92 -3.33 -3.87
C ASN A 240 23.07 -3.33 -4.88
N ARG A 241 24.18 -4.00 -4.57
CA ARG A 241 25.40 -4.05 -5.41
C ARG A 241 25.95 -5.47 -5.47
N VAL A 242 26.82 -5.70 -6.44
CA VAL A 242 27.60 -6.93 -6.59
C VAL A 242 29.07 -6.58 -6.46
N VAL A 243 29.81 -7.40 -5.70
CA VAL A 243 31.27 -7.27 -5.57
C VAL A 243 31.94 -7.76 -6.85
N THR A 244 32.62 -6.88 -7.59
CA THR A 244 33.30 -7.23 -8.84
C THR A 244 34.79 -7.53 -8.65
N LYS A 245 35.40 -6.98 -7.60
CA LYS A 245 36.82 -7.20 -7.27
C LYS A 245 37.05 -7.01 -5.77
N ILE A 246 38.01 -7.77 -5.23
CA ILE A 246 38.52 -7.61 -3.86
C ILE A 246 40.05 -7.45 -3.96
N ASN A 247 40.60 -6.40 -3.35
CA ASN A 247 42.03 -6.14 -3.27
C ASN A 247 42.41 -5.76 -1.84
N GLY A 248 42.86 -6.75 -1.06
CA GLY A 248 43.01 -6.60 0.39
C GLY A 248 41.67 -6.22 1.02
N ASN A 249 41.64 -5.06 1.66
CA ASN A 249 40.46 -4.51 2.33
C ASN A 249 39.59 -3.59 1.45
N GLU A 250 40.01 -3.33 0.21
CA GLU A 250 39.22 -2.59 -0.78
C GLU A 250 38.34 -3.55 -1.59
N ILE A 251 37.07 -3.18 -1.77
CA ILE A 251 36.15 -3.86 -2.68
C ILE A 251 35.74 -2.92 -3.81
N THR A 252 35.54 -3.47 -5.00
CA THR A 252 34.95 -2.74 -6.15
C THR A 252 33.51 -3.20 -6.36
N LEU A 253 32.62 -2.24 -6.55
CA LEU A 253 31.18 -2.43 -6.80
C LEU A 253 30.89 -2.48 -8.29
N ASN A 254 29.82 -3.18 -8.66
CA ASN A 254 29.33 -3.23 -10.03
C ASN A 254 28.68 -1.91 -10.52
N ALA A 255 28.41 -0.95 -9.64
CA ALA A 255 27.85 0.36 -9.96
C ALA A 255 28.20 1.38 -8.86
N PRO A 256 28.37 2.67 -9.19
CA PRO A 256 28.77 3.69 -8.21
C PRO A 256 27.69 3.96 -7.15
N LEU A 257 28.11 4.55 -6.04
CA LEU A 257 27.19 5.11 -5.04
C LEU A 257 26.66 6.47 -5.48
N THR A 258 25.37 6.68 -5.29
CA THR A 258 24.66 7.94 -5.61
C THR A 258 24.58 8.91 -4.43
N MET A 259 25.26 8.58 -3.33
CA MET A 259 25.39 9.43 -2.15
C MET A 259 26.74 9.17 -1.50
N SER A 260 27.35 10.21 -0.93
CA SER A 260 28.47 10.05 -0.03
C SER A 260 28.03 9.36 1.27
N LEU A 261 28.91 8.60 1.89
CA LEU A 261 28.66 7.96 3.18
C LEU A 261 29.52 8.64 4.23
N ASP A 262 28.89 9.46 5.06
CA ASP A 262 29.52 10.18 6.17
C ASP A 262 28.98 9.70 7.53
N ASP A 263 29.86 9.20 8.39
CA ASP A 263 29.53 8.69 9.72
C ASP A 263 28.89 9.74 10.64
N VAL A 264 29.13 11.05 10.40
CA VAL A 264 28.47 12.15 11.14
C VAL A 264 26.94 12.05 11.03
N PHE A 265 26.45 11.60 9.88
CA PHE A 265 25.03 11.45 9.58
C PHE A 265 24.51 10.02 9.76
N GLY A 266 25.35 9.12 10.28
CA GLY A 266 25.00 7.74 10.57
C GLY A 266 25.95 6.74 9.91
N ILE A 267 26.39 5.77 10.71
CA ILE A 267 27.35 4.73 10.32
C ILE A 267 26.72 3.82 9.27
N SER A 268 27.42 3.67 8.14
CA SER A 268 27.00 2.76 7.06
C SER A 268 27.51 1.35 7.31
N LYS A 269 26.81 0.35 6.79
CA LYS A 269 27.23 -1.06 6.84
C LYS A 269 27.13 -1.72 5.47
N VAL A 270 27.94 -2.75 5.25
CA VAL A 270 27.79 -3.67 4.11
C VAL A 270 27.28 -5.00 4.65
N THR A 271 26.21 -5.53 4.09
CA THR A 271 25.68 -6.85 4.47
C THR A 271 25.50 -7.70 3.24
N VAL A 272 26.09 -8.90 3.23
CA VAL A 272 25.87 -9.90 2.17
C VAL A 272 24.45 -10.41 2.28
N TYR A 273 23.77 -10.59 1.16
CA TYR A 273 22.44 -11.20 1.13
C TYR A 273 22.32 -12.27 0.04
N SER A 274 21.26 -13.06 0.11
CA SER A 274 20.77 -13.87 -1.00
C SER A 274 19.27 -13.67 -1.16
N TRP A 275 18.78 -13.65 -2.39
CA TRP A 275 17.38 -13.39 -2.69
C TRP A 275 16.86 -14.36 -3.76
N GLN A 276 16.54 -15.59 -3.35
CA GLN A 276 16.21 -16.67 -4.29
C GLN A 276 14.91 -16.42 -5.06
N GLY A 277 13.95 -15.76 -4.43
CA GLY A 277 12.66 -15.38 -4.98
C GLY A 277 12.69 -14.20 -5.95
N ARG A 278 13.84 -13.50 -6.09
CA ARG A 278 13.97 -12.38 -7.01
C ARG A 278 14.06 -12.90 -8.45
N ILE A 279 13.04 -12.62 -9.24
CA ILE A 279 12.98 -13.10 -10.63
C ILE A 279 13.71 -12.17 -11.58
N GLU A 280 14.08 -12.69 -12.75
CA GLU A 280 14.84 -11.94 -13.75
C GLU A 280 14.51 -12.32 -15.19
N HIS A 281 14.97 -11.51 -16.15
CA HIS A 281 14.80 -11.78 -17.57
C HIS A 281 13.33 -11.84 -17.99
N ILE A 282 12.56 -10.81 -17.62
CA ILE A 282 11.13 -10.68 -17.91
C ILE A 282 10.90 -9.56 -18.93
N GLY A 283 10.04 -9.81 -19.92
CA GLY A 283 9.67 -8.82 -20.94
C GLY A 283 8.16 -8.68 -21.10
N ILE A 284 7.69 -7.45 -21.28
CA ILE A 284 6.33 -7.15 -21.74
C ILE A 284 6.45 -6.24 -22.95
N GLU A 285 5.99 -6.69 -24.12
CA GLU A 285 6.32 -5.98 -25.35
C GLU A 285 5.27 -6.07 -26.48
N ASN A 286 5.23 -5.03 -27.31
CA ASN A 286 4.44 -4.95 -28.54
C ASN A 286 2.91 -5.07 -28.35
N ILE A 287 2.34 -4.38 -27.35
CA ILE A 287 0.93 -4.49 -26.93
C ILE A 287 0.32 -3.10 -26.74
N LEU A 288 -0.96 -2.93 -27.08
CA LEU A 288 -1.80 -1.84 -26.59
C LEU A 288 -2.58 -2.34 -25.36
N ILE A 289 -2.42 -1.68 -24.22
CA ILE A 289 -3.14 -2.02 -22.98
C ILE A 289 -4.16 -0.93 -22.69
N LYS A 290 -5.42 -1.31 -22.45
CA LYS A 290 -6.54 -0.38 -22.19
C LYS A 290 -7.30 -0.81 -20.93
N SER A 291 -7.85 0.14 -20.19
CA SER A 291 -8.92 -0.11 -19.22
C SER A 291 -10.29 0.24 -19.84
N THR A 292 -11.34 -0.49 -19.46
CA THR A 292 -12.71 0.01 -19.58
C THR A 292 -12.94 1.14 -18.57
N TYR A 293 -13.96 1.96 -18.81
CA TYR A 293 -14.45 2.98 -17.88
C TYR A 293 -15.89 3.34 -18.26
N ASN A 294 -16.59 4.06 -17.40
CA ASN A 294 -17.90 4.62 -17.69
C ASN A 294 -17.77 5.91 -18.54
N PRO A 295 -18.17 5.90 -19.82
CA PRO A 295 -18.01 7.08 -20.70
C PRO A 295 -18.85 8.29 -20.29
N SER A 296 -19.85 8.12 -19.42
CA SER A 296 -20.62 9.24 -18.86
C SER A 296 -19.92 9.95 -17.69
N ASN A 297 -18.82 9.39 -17.18
CA ASN A 297 -18.02 9.96 -16.11
C ASN A 297 -16.53 9.96 -16.50
N LEU A 298 -16.00 11.11 -16.94
CA LEU A 298 -14.58 11.24 -17.30
C LEU A 298 -13.62 11.22 -16.09
N LYS A 299 -14.17 11.18 -14.87
CA LYS A 299 -13.44 11.00 -13.61
C LYS A 299 -13.73 9.63 -12.97
N ASP A 300 -14.17 8.65 -13.77
CA ASP A 300 -14.43 7.30 -13.27
C ASP A 300 -13.17 6.69 -12.64
N GLU A 301 -13.34 5.98 -11.53
CA GLU A 301 -12.27 5.25 -10.83
C GLU A 301 -12.67 3.80 -10.53
N GLU A 302 -13.88 3.38 -10.94
CA GLU A 302 -14.39 2.01 -10.81
C GLU A 302 -13.95 1.17 -12.02
N HIS A 303 -12.64 1.13 -12.23
CA HIS A 303 -11.98 0.33 -13.25
C HIS A 303 -10.50 0.10 -12.91
N ARG A 304 -9.69 -0.36 -13.87
CA ARG A 304 -8.27 -0.64 -13.62
C ARG A 304 -7.46 0.63 -13.37
N TRP A 305 -6.65 0.57 -12.31
CA TRP A 305 -5.77 1.67 -11.91
C TRP A 305 -4.41 1.60 -12.59
N GLN A 306 -3.69 0.47 -12.49
CA GLN A 306 -2.35 0.35 -13.07
C GLN A 306 -2.37 -0.61 -14.26
N ALA A 307 -1.58 -0.33 -15.30
CA ALA A 307 -1.42 -1.29 -16.39
C ALA A 307 -0.39 -2.36 -16.04
N ILE A 308 0.82 -1.95 -15.63
CA ILE A 308 1.93 -2.84 -15.30
C ILE A 308 2.53 -2.45 -13.94
N SER A 309 2.67 -3.43 -13.04
CA SER A 309 3.51 -3.28 -11.83
C SER A 309 4.64 -4.31 -11.79
N ILE A 310 5.82 -3.88 -11.29
CA ILE A 310 7.03 -4.71 -11.24
C ILE A 310 7.63 -4.68 -9.84
N GLU A 311 7.70 -5.85 -9.20
CA GLU A 311 8.14 -6.05 -7.82
C GLU A 311 9.04 -7.29 -7.71
N ASN A 312 10.03 -7.24 -6.80
CA ASN A 312 10.96 -8.36 -6.51
C ASN A 312 11.62 -8.90 -7.78
N THR A 313 12.03 -8.00 -8.68
CA THR A 313 12.50 -8.34 -10.03
C THR A 313 13.81 -7.62 -10.35
N ARG A 314 14.69 -8.26 -11.11
CA ARG A 314 15.84 -7.58 -11.74
C ARG A 314 15.96 -7.89 -13.22
N ASN A 315 16.61 -7.06 -14.02
CA ASN A 315 16.83 -7.33 -15.44
C ASN A 315 15.53 -7.62 -16.20
N ALA A 316 14.62 -6.64 -16.23
CA ALA A 316 13.36 -6.75 -16.97
C ALA A 316 13.14 -5.54 -17.89
N TRP A 317 12.21 -5.67 -18.82
CA TRP A 317 11.85 -4.58 -19.72
C TRP A 317 10.37 -4.48 -20.05
N VAL A 318 9.94 -3.26 -20.34
CA VAL A 318 8.67 -2.95 -21.02
C VAL A 318 9.03 -2.22 -22.31
N LYS A 319 8.67 -2.75 -23.47
CA LYS A 319 9.16 -2.26 -24.76
C LYS A 319 8.05 -2.14 -25.79
N GLN A 320 7.92 -0.99 -26.43
CA GLN A 320 6.91 -0.77 -27.48
C GLN A 320 5.50 -1.09 -26.97
N VAL A 321 5.12 -0.54 -25.81
CA VAL A 321 3.80 -0.74 -25.20
C VAL A 321 3.07 0.59 -25.10
N ASN A 322 1.82 0.61 -25.55
CA ASN A 322 0.97 1.78 -25.47
C ASN A 322 -0.16 1.57 -24.45
N PHE A 323 -0.61 2.65 -23.81
CA PHE A 323 -1.52 2.61 -22.67
C PHE A 323 -2.66 3.61 -22.83
N LYS A 324 -3.89 3.21 -22.47
CA LYS A 324 -5.07 4.10 -22.43
C LYS A 324 -5.99 3.86 -21.24
N HIS A 325 -6.61 4.95 -20.76
CA HIS A 325 -7.72 4.97 -19.80
C HIS A 325 -7.42 4.48 -18.37
N PHE A 326 -6.17 4.29 -17.98
CA PHE A 326 -5.83 3.83 -16.63
C PHE A 326 -5.95 4.98 -15.61
N ALA A 327 -6.52 4.67 -14.43
CA ALA A 327 -6.72 5.68 -13.38
C ALA A 327 -5.44 6.05 -12.62
N GLY A 328 -4.60 5.05 -12.37
CA GLY A 328 -3.37 5.14 -11.56
C GLY A 328 -2.09 5.39 -12.36
N GLY A 329 -1.86 4.68 -13.47
CA GLY A 329 -0.61 4.81 -14.22
C GLY A 329 -0.35 3.70 -15.25
N ALA A 330 0.70 3.89 -16.05
CA ALA A 330 1.12 2.95 -17.10
C ALA A 330 2.09 1.90 -16.54
N VAL A 331 3.25 2.34 -16.02
CA VAL A 331 4.29 1.44 -15.51
C VAL A 331 4.76 1.90 -14.14
N SER A 332 4.61 1.04 -13.15
CA SER A 332 5.06 1.26 -11.78
C SER A 332 6.14 0.25 -11.38
N VAL A 333 7.38 0.72 -11.20
CA VAL A 333 8.53 -0.08 -10.77
C VAL A 333 8.75 0.13 -9.27
N LEU A 334 8.41 -0.84 -8.41
CA LEU A 334 8.47 -0.65 -6.95
C LEU A 334 9.86 -0.90 -6.36
N LYS A 335 10.05 -0.52 -5.08
CA LYS A 335 11.33 -0.47 -4.33
C LYS A 335 12.21 -1.73 -4.40
N THR A 336 11.62 -2.90 -4.60
CA THR A 336 12.35 -4.18 -4.67
C THR A 336 12.90 -4.51 -6.07
N SER A 337 12.66 -3.65 -7.05
CA SER A 337 13.05 -3.84 -8.45
C SER A 337 14.36 -3.14 -8.81
N GLN A 338 15.13 -3.70 -9.75
CA GLN A 338 16.43 -3.16 -10.16
C GLN A 338 16.75 -3.46 -11.63
N GLN A 339 17.50 -2.58 -12.32
CA GLN A 339 17.92 -2.83 -13.71
C GLN A 339 16.72 -3.08 -14.64
N ILE A 340 15.82 -2.11 -14.68
CA ILE A 340 14.58 -2.16 -15.45
C ILE A 340 14.66 -1.13 -16.58
N THR A 341 14.36 -1.52 -17.81
CA THR A 341 14.22 -0.59 -18.94
C THR A 341 12.75 -0.49 -19.37
N VAL A 342 12.22 0.72 -19.44
CA VAL A 342 10.93 1.02 -20.09
C VAL A 342 11.27 1.84 -21.32
N GLU A 343 11.01 1.32 -22.52
CA GLU A 343 11.37 2.01 -23.77
C GLU A 343 10.27 2.01 -24.82
N ASP A 344 10.22 3.10 -25.59
CA ASP A 344 9.33 3.27 -26.75
C ASP A 344 7.85 3.15 -26.36
N CYS A 345 7.42 3.82 -25.29
CA CYS A 345 6.08 3.67 -24.71
C CYS A 345 5.25 4.96 -24.78
N ILE A 346 3.95 4.84 -25.08
CA ILE A 346 3.03 5.98 -25.20
C ILE A 346 1.82 5.77 -24.27
N ALA A 347 1.57 6.71 -23.35
CA ALA A 347 0.40 6.71 -22.47
C ALA A 347 -0.51 7.91 -22.80
N THR A 348 -1.78 7.66 -23.10
CA THR A 348 -2.74 8.69 -23.55
C THR A 348 -4.10 8.49 -22.91
N GLU A 349 -4.93 9.53 -22.92
CA GLU A 349 -6.34 9.45 -22.50
C GLU A 349 -6.55 8.85 -21.09
N PRO A 350 -5.84 9.29 -20.03
CA PRO A 350 -6.09 8.78 -18.67
C PRO A 350 -7.49 9.18 -18.16
N VAL A 351 -8.15 8.28 -17.43
CA VAL A 351 -9.50 8.48 -16.85
C VAL A 351 -9.41 8.25 -15.34
N SER A 352 -9.67 9.30 -14.57
CA SER A 352 -9.71 9.30 -13.09
C SER A 352 -10.01 10.70 -12.56
N GLU A 353 -10.21 10.83 -11.24
CA GLU A 353 -10.06 12.12 -10.58
C GLU A 353 -8.68 12.73 -10.88
N ILE A 354 -8.61 14.06 -11.00
CA ILE A 354 -7.34 14.77 -11.07
C ILE A 354 -6.90 15.01 -9.63
N ALA A 355 -6.08 14.11 -9.10
CA ALA A 355 -5.56 14.19 -7.75
C ALA A 355 -4.39 13.23 -7.53
N SER A 356 -3.57 13.49 -6.52
CA SER A 356 -2.67 12.46 -6.01
C SER A 356 -3.49 11.27 -5.48
N PHE A 357 -3.05 10.03 -5.45
CA PHE A 357 -1.92 9.37 -6.07
C PHE A 357 -2.39 8.71 -7.40
N ARG A 358 -3.16 9.44 -8.22
CA ARG A 358 -3.61 8.99 -9.55
C ARG A 358 -2.63 9.44 -10.62
N ARG A 359 -2.69 8.81 -11.80
CA ARG A 359 -1.92 9.22 -12.99
C ARG A 359 -0.43 9.49 -12.69
N HIS A 360 0.17 8.63 -11.88
CA HIS A 360 1.62 8.51 -11.77
C HIS A 360 2.05 7.60 -12.92
N THR A 361 2.27 8.20 -14.09
CA THR A 361 2.22 7.45 -15.36
C THR A 361 3.41 6.51 -15.53
N PHE A 362 4.63 7.05 -15.48
CA PHE A 362 5.89 6.30 -15.48
C PHE A 362 6.60 6.55 -14.15
N TYR A 363 6.36 5.62 -13.22
CA TYR A 363 6.71 5.76 -11.81
C TYR A 363 7.77 4.74 -11.39
N THR A 364 8.76 5.19 -10.62
CA THR A 364 9.79 4.30 -10.07
C THR A 364 10.13 4.60 -8.61
N GLU A 365 10.36 3.51 -7.88
CA GLU A 365 11.07 3.44 -6.60
C GLU A 365 12.22 2.43 -6.66
N GLY A 366 12.44 1.82 -7.83
CA GLY A 366 13.52 0.89 -8.05
C GLY A 366 14.88 1.59 -8.09
N GLN A 367 15.91 0.78 -8.34
CA GLN A 367 17.30 1.24 -8.49
C GLN A 367 17.82 0.89 -9.88
N GLN A 368 18.67 1.70 -10.49
CA GLN A 368 19.21 1.43 -11.84
C GLN A 368 18.07 1.29 -12.87
N THR A 369 17.08 2.18 -12.84
CA THR A 369 15.95 2.16 -13.78
C THR A 369 16.16 3.15 -14.92
N LEU A 370 15.81 2.76 -16.15
CA LEU A 370 15.91 3.57 -17.36
C LEU A 370 14.54 3.65 -18.04
N PHE A 371 13.96 4.83 -18.09
CA PHE A 371 12.80 5.13 -18.92
C PHE A 371 13.33 5.92 -20.11
N GLN A 372 13.17 5.42 -21.33
CA GLN A 372 13.69 6.09 -22.52
C GLN A 372 12.67 6.16 -23.65
N ARG A 373 12.54 7.33 -24.30
CA ARG A 373 11.56 7.55 -25.38
C ARG A 373 10.15 7.14 -24.93
N CYS A 374 9.71 7.78 -23.85
CA CYS A 374 8.38 7.61 -23.30
C CYS A 374 7.59 8.91 -23.45
N TYR A 375 6.33 8.80 -23.85
CA TYR A 375 5.42 9.93 -24.02
C TYR A 375 4.19 9.76 -23.12
N SER A 376 3.75 10.84 -22.50
CA SER A 376 2.54 10.88 -21.67
C SER A 376 1.74 12.17 -21.86
N GLU A 377 0.42 12.08 -21.72
CA GLU A 377 -0.50 13.22 -21.74
C GLU A 377 -1.37 13.26 -20.47
N PHE A 378 -1.62 14.47 -19.96
CA PHE A 378 -2.60 14.74 -18.90
C PHE A 378 -2.42 13.90 -17.62
N GLY A 379 -1.18 13.52 -17.30
CA GLY A 379 -0.86 12.85 -16.04
C GLY A 379 -0.87 13.80 -14.85
N TYR A 380 -0.87 13.25 -13.64
CA TYR A 380 -0.65 14.04 -12.44
C TYR A 380 0.86 14.24 -12.26
N HIS A 381 1.59 13.13 -12.15
CA HIS A 381 3.05 13.09 -12.22
C HIS A 381 3.47 12.12 -13.32
N ASP A 382 3.86 12.61 -14.49
CA ASP A 382 4.13 11.74 -15.65
C ASP A 382 5.42 10.94 -15.52
N PHE A 383 6.51 11.58 -15.10
CA PHE A 383 7.81 10.95 -14.90
C PHE A 383 8.28 11.24 -13.48
N ALA A 384 8.21 10.21 -12.62
CA ALA A 384 8.37 10.41 -11.19
C ALA A 384 9.25 9.36 -10.51
N VAL A 385 10.17 9.83 -9.67
CA VAL A 385 10.81 9.02 -8.63
C VAL A 385 10.09 9.30 -7.31
N GLY A 386 9.37 8.30 -6.79
CA GLY A 386 8.62 8.43 -5.54
C GLY A 386 9.28 7.71 -4.37
N GLY A 387 8.46 7.25 -3.42
CA GLY A 387 8.90 6.44 -2.27
C GLY A 387 9.69 7.19 -1.21
N PHE A 388 10.43 6.43 -0.40
CA PHE A 388 11.21 6.95 0.73
C PHE A 388 12.62 6.35 0.74
N GLY A 389 13.64 7.20 0.71
CA GLY A 389 15.05 6.81 0.72
C GLY A 389 15.49 6.06 -0.55
N ILE A 390 14.99 6.46 -1.72
CA ILE A 390 15.25 5.77 -2.99
C ILE A 390 16.67 6.06 -3.50
N THR A 391 17.34 5.03 -4.01
CA THR A 391 18.73 5.11 -4.46
C THR A 391 18.87 4.76 -5.93
N GLY A 392 19.60 5.60 -6.66
CA GLY A 392 19.79 5.46 -8.09
C GLY A 392 21.02 4.61 -8.51
N PRO A 393 21.51 4.84 -9.75
CA PRO A 393 21.02 5.84 -10.69
C PRO A 393 19.61 5.52 -11.22
N ASN A 394 18.75 6.52 -11.40
CA ASN A 394 17.44 6.38 -12.08
C ASN A 394 17.36 7.44 -13.18
N VAL A 395 17.01 7.03 -14.40
CA VAL A 395 17.16 7.84 -15.61
C VAL A 395 15.84 7.94 -16.37
N PHE A 396 15.46 9.16 -16.74
CA PHE A 396 14.43 9.46 -17.72
C PHE A 396 15.09 10.15 -18.93
N LEU A 397 15.13 9.47 -20.07
CA LEU A 397 15.91 9.83 -21.25
C LEU A 397 14.99 10.07 -22.46
N GLN A 398 14.98 11.28 -23.02
CA GLN A 398 14.10 11.64 -24.14
C GLN A 398 12.64 11.32 -23.82
N CYS A 399 12.17 11.80 -22.67
CA CYS A 399 10.80 11.63 -22.20
C CYS A 399 10.02 12.93 -22.37
N GLU A 400 8.76 12.85 -22.80
CA GLU A 400 7.92 14.02 -23.03
C GLU A 400 6.57 13.88 -22.30
N SER A 401 6.21 14.94 -21.58
CA SER A 401 4.95 15.07 -20.84
C SER A 401 4.19 16.25 -21.42
N HIS A 402 2.97 15.99 -21.90
CA HIS A 402 2.09 16.99 -22.49
C HIS A 402 0.98 17.38 -21.50
N LEU A 403 1.00 18.64 -21.08
CA LEU A 403 0.01 19.26 -20.20
C LEU A 403 -0.32 18.45 -18.92
N PRO A 404 0.68 18.05 -18.11
CA PRO A 404 0.40 17.39 -16.85
C PRO A 404 -0.22 18.36 -15.83
N PHE A 405 -0.82 17.82 -14.77
CA PHE A 405 -1.42 18.60 -13.69
C PHE A 405 -0.41 19.01 -12.60
N GLN A 406 0.65 18.23 -12.41
CA GLN A 406 1.75 18.52 -11.48
C GLN A 406 3.13 18.28 -12.11
N ASN A 407 4.19 18.55 -11.34
CA ASN A 407 5.57 18.48 -11.81
C ASN A 407 6.02 17.04 -12.16
N SER A 408 6.94 16.88 -13.10
CA SER A 408 7.79 15.68 -13.15
C SER A 408 9.02 15.87 -12.25
N GLY A 409 9.73 14.80 -11.91
CA GLY A 409 10.92 14.86 -11.06
C GLY A 409 10.91 13.87 -9.90
N ALA A 410 11.60 14.21 -8.81
CA ALA A 410 11.47 13.46 -7.57
C ALA A 410 10.30 14.00 -6.74
N ILE A 411 9.41 13.11 -6.29
CA ILE A 411 8.18 13.47 -5.57
C ILE A 411 8.10 12.83 -4.18
N GLY A 412 8.89 11.79 -3.92
CA GLY A 412 9.00 11.13 -2.61
C GLY A 412 10.11 11.72 -1.73
N SER A 413 10.31 11.19 -0.53
CA SER A 413 11.35 11.68 0.39
C SER A 413 12.73 11.11 0.03
N TRP A 414 13.66 12.01 -0.27
CA TRP A 414 15.08 11.74 -0.41
C TRP A 414 15.45 10.66 -1.45
N ALA A 415 15.24 10.95 -2.74
CA ALA A 415 15.79 10.19 -3.85
C ALA A 415 17.24 10.63 -4.15
N THR A 416 18.15 9.69 -4.44
CA THR A 416 19.55 10.01 -4.77
C THR A 416 19.92 9.54 -6.18
N GLY A 417 20.63 10.36 -6.94
CA GLY A 417 21.12 9.98 -8.27
C GLY A 417 20.01 9.84 -9.30
N VAL A 418 19.19 10.87 -9.48
CA VAL A 418 18.19 10.95 -10.56
C VAL A 418 18.79 11.74 -11.73
N LEU A 419 18.56 11.26 -12.95
CA LEU A 419 18.91 11.98 -14.18
C LEU A 419 17.66 12.15 -15.04
N PHE A 420 17.34 13.40 -15.36
CA PHE A 420 16.48 13.74 -16.50
C PHE A 420 17.39 14.21 -17.63
N ASP A 421 17.34 13.53 -18.76
CA ASP A 421 18.23 13.71 -19.90
C ASP A 421 17.38 13.89 -21.15
N ILE A 422 17.39 15.05 -21.79
CA ILE A 422 16.52 15.35 -22.94
C ILE A 422 15.02 15.25 -22.59
N ALA A 423 14.64 15.65 -21.38
CA ALA A 423 13.23 15.63 -20.96
C ALA A 423 12.51 16.91 -21.42
N ASN A 424 11.25 16.79 -21.85
CA ASN A 424 10.38 17.91 -22.16
C ASN A 424 9.09 17.85 -21.32
N ILE A 425 8.85 18.85 -20.47
CA ILE A 425 7.64 18.95 -19.62
C ILE A 425 6.83 20.19 -20.02
N ASP A 426 5.78 19.99 -20.81
CA ASP A 426 4.94 21.05 -21.35
C ASP A 426 3.86 21.47 -20.35
N GLY A 427 3.93 22.69 -19.82
CA GLY A 427 2.89 23.30 -18.97
C GLY A 427 3.11 23.18 -17.45
N LYS A 428 4.13 22.44 -16.99
CA LYS A 428 4.48 22.29 -15.56
C LYS A 428 5.99 22.27 -15.32
N ALA A 429 6.36 22.10 -14.05
CA ALA A 429 7.75 22.07 -13.64
C ALA A 429 8.41 20.69 -13.84
N LEU A 430 9.71 20.69 -14.12
CA LEU A 430 10.61 19.57 -13.80
C LEU A 430 11.35 19.94 -12.52
N SER A 431 11.24 19.12 -11.47
CA SER A 431 11.55 19.58 -10.12
C SER A 431 12.36 18.60 -9.26
N TYR A 432 13.41 19.17 -8.64
CA TYR A 432 14.16 18.68 -7.49
C TYR A 432 14.02 19.72 -6.37
N ASN A 433 12.92 19.65 -5.61
CA ASN A 433 12.55 20.67 -4.62
C ASN A 433 12.46 20.12 -3.19
N ASN A 434 12.15 21.02 -2.26
CA ASN A 434 11.61 20.68 -0.95
C ASN A 434 10.10 20.83 -1.01
N ARG A 435 9.36 19.73 -0.89
CA ARG A 435 7.89 19.72 -0.89
C ARG A 435 7.29 20.08 0.46
N GLU A 436 8.13 20.30 1.48
CA GLU A 436 7.71 20.61 2.85
C GLU A 436 6.66 19.60 3.35
N GLN A 437 5.46 20.06 3.68
CA GLN A 437 4.35 19.25 4.21
C GLN A 437 3.62 18.43 3.13
N ASN A 438 3.75 18.77 1.85
CA ASN A 438 3.04 18.08 0.76
C ASN A 438 3.49 16.62 0.68
N GLY A 439 2.62 15.74 0.17
CA GLY A 439 2.87 14.29 0.19
C GLY A 439 3.08 13.70 1.59
N ARG A 440 2.44 14.29 2.61
CA ARG A 440 2.55 13.93 4.04
C ARG A 440 3.97 14.08 4.58
N GLY A 441 4.52 15.28 4.46
CA GLY A 441 5.87 15.61 4.92
C GLY A 441 6.96 15.06 4.01
N ALA A 442 6.74 15.08 2.69
CA ALA A 442 7.72 14.54 1.73
C ALA A 442 9.08 15.22 1.88
N GLY A 443 9.12 16.52 2.21
CA GLY A 443 10.36 17.24 2.46
C GLY A 443 11.26 17.34 1.22
N TRP A 444 12.58 17.28 1.42
CA TRP A 444 13.55 17.24 0.32
C TRP A 444 13.38 16.00 -0.55
N THR A 445 13.13 16.21 -1.85
CA THR A 445 12.80 15.10 -2.76
C THR A 445 13.99 14.48 -3.47
N ALA A 446 15.02 15.27 -3.79
CA ALA A 446 16.19 14.79 -4.53
C ALA A 446 17.52 15.29 -3.96
N ALA A 447 18.54 14.45 -4.11
CA ALA A 447 19.94 14.74 -3.79
C ALA A 447 20.87 14.11 -4.83
N ASN A 448 22.02 14.73 -5.09
CA ASN A 448 23.04 14.24 -6.02
C ASN A 448 22.49 13.88 -7.41
N SER A 449 21.60 14.74 -7.93
CA SER A 449 20.80 14.49 -9.14
C SER A 449 21.04 15.56 -10.22
N VAL A 450 20.84 15.19 -11.48
CA VAL A 450 21.18 16.01 -12.65
C VAL A 450 19.96 16.21 -13.55
N ILE A 451 19.80 17.42 -14.07
CA ILE A 451 18.95 17.75 -15.21
C ILE A 451 19.88 18.11 -16.37
N TRP A 452 19.80 17.38 -17.47
CA TRP A 452 20.67 17.54 -18.63
C TRP A 452 19.84 17.77 -19.89
N GLU A 453 20.16 18.82 -20.62
CA GLU A 453 19.62 19.11 -21.95
C GLU A 453 18.08 19.05 -22.02
N SER A 454 17.41 19.58 -20.99
CA SER A 454 15.97 19.40 -20.76
C SER A 454 15.21 20.73 -20.71
N SER A 455 13.93 20.69 -21.05
CA SER A 455 13.04 21.84 -21.11
C SER A 455 11.77 21.63 -20.28
N ALA A 456 11.32 22.67 -19.60
CA ALA A 456 10.01 22.68 -18.94
C ALA A 456 9.48 24.11 -18.81
N SER A 457 8.20 24.29 -18.47
CA SER A 457 7.70 25.63 -18.12
C SER A 457 8.46 26.23 -16.93
N LYS A 458 8.91 25.39 -16.01
CA LYS A 458 9.81 25.76 -14.91
C LYS A 458 10.77 24.61 -14.59
N ILE A 459 12.05 24.92 -14.41
CA ILE A 459 13.04 24.00 -13.86
C ILE A 459 13.30 24.42 -12.41
N GLU A 460 13.07 23.51 -11.47
CA GLU A 460 13.39 23.69 -10.06
C GLU A 460 14.56 22.79 -9.71
N CYS A 461 15.74 23.36 -9.46
CA CYS A 461 16.95 22.62 -9.06
C CYS A 461 17.45 23.19 -7.73
N TYR A 462 17.02 22.60 -6.63
CA TYR A 462 17.46 22.96 -5.28
C TYR A 462 18.46 21.93 -4.76
N SER A 463 19.55 22.39 -4.15
CA SER A 463 20.48 21.54 -3.38
C SER A 463 20.05 21.51 -1.91
N PRO A 464 19.78 20.33 -1.30
CA PRO A 464 19.57 20.23 0.13
C PRO A 464 20.87 20.50 0.91
N PRO A 465 20.82 20.74 2.23
CA PRO A 465 22.01 21.16 3.00
C PRO A 465 23.24 20.25 2.90
N THR A 466 23.05 18.95 2.66
CA THR A 466 24.11 17.92 2.69
C THR A 466 24.45 17.33 1.33
N ALA A 467 23.85 17.81 0.24
CA ALA A 467 24.04 17.24 -1.09
C ALA A 467 23.88 18.30 -2.19
N GLN A 468 24.29 17.96 -3.42
CA GLN A 468 24.24 18.88 -4.55
C GLN A 468 23.27 18.38 -5.62
N ASN A 469 22.61 19.29 -6.33
CA ASN A 469 21.90 18.99 -7.56
C ASN A 469 22.39 19.91 -8.68
N TRP A 470 22.35 19.45 -9.92
CA TRP A 470 22.89 20.17 -11.08
C TRP A 470 21.89 20.26 -12.23
N ALA A 471 21.97 21.34 -13.00
CA ALA A 471 21.22 21.56 -14.23
C ALA A 471 22.14 22.11 -15.32
N PHE A 472 22.18 21.44 -16.48
CA PHE A 472 23.05 21.75 -17.62
C PHE A 472 22.24 21.81 -18.91
N GLY A 473 22.39 22.87 -19.71
CA GLY A 473 21.72 22.96 -21.03
C GLY A 473 20.19 23.02 -20.93
N VAL A 474 19.65 23.83 -20.01
CA VAL A 474 18.22 23.79 -19.65
C VAL A 474 17.43 25.01 -20.10
N TRP A 475 16.15 24.81 -20.38
CA TRP A 475 15.22 25.84 -20.85
C TRP A 475 13.94 25.90 -19.98
N GLY A 476 13.52 27.10 -19.60
CA GLY A 476 12.32 27.33 -18.80
C GLY A 476 12.40 28.58 -17.92
N GLN A 477 11.49 28.72 -16.96
CA GLN A 477 11.76 29.54 -15.77
C GLN A 477 12.67 28.78 -14.81
N PHE A 478 13.46 29.46 -14.00
CA PHE A 478 14.45 28.80 -13.13
C PHE A 478 14.22 29.17 -11.66
N ALA A 479 14.30 28.17 -10.78
CA ALA A 479 14.29 28.38 -9.34
C ALA A 479 15.17 27.35 -8.62
N GLY A 480 15.80 27.77 -7.52
CA GLY A 480 16.60 26.90 -6.67
C GLY A 480 18.07 27.26 -6.62
N ASN A 481 18.75 26.69 -5.63
CA ASN A 481 20.13 26.95 -5.25
C ASN A 481 21.11 25.86 -5.74
N GLY A 482 20.69 25.00 -6.67
CA GLY A 482 21.56 24.03 -7.31
C GLY A 482 22.61 24.67 -8.21
N HIS A 483 23.44 23.84 -8.83
CA HIS A 483 24.45 24.29 -9.78
C HIS A 483 23.85 24.39 -11.20
N TRP A 484 24.05 25.52 -11.87
CA TRP A 484 23.49 25.79 -13.19
C TRP A 484 24.59 26.13 -14.19
N LYS A 485 24.49 25.60 -15.41
CA LYS A 485 25.41 25.89 -16.51
C LYS A 485 24.69 25.78 -17.86
N ASP A 486 25.09 26.61 -18.82
CA ASP A 486 24.51 26.63 -20.16
C ASP A 486 22.97 26.79 -20.16
N VAL A 487 22.46 27.65 -19.28
CA VAL A 487 21.03 27.95 -19.16
C VAL A 487 20.56 28.79 -20.37
N ASN A 488 19.38 28.48 -20.92
CA ASN A 488 18.88 29.04 -22.18
C ASN A 488 19.83 28.78 -23.37
N GLY A 489 20.52 27.64 -23.35
CA GLY A 489 21.39 27.18 -24.42
C GLY A 489 21.37 25.66 -24.51
N HIS A 490 21.94 25.12 -25.59
CA HIS A 490 22.12 23.70 -25.73
C HIS A 490 23.51 23.26 -25.28
N ILE A 491 23.61 22.06 -24.72
CA ILE A 491 24.85 21.41 -24.34
C ILE A 491 25.14 20.20 -25.25
N THR A 492 26.42 19.87 -25.36
CA THR A 492 26.91 18.76 -26.18
C THR A 492 27.82 17.89 -25.31
N PRO A 493 27.75 16.55 -25.40
CA PRO A 493 26.83 15.74 -26.22
C PRO A 493 25.37 15.87 -25.78
N ARG A 494 24.45 15.55 -26.69
CA ARG A 494 23.00 15.68 -26.49
C ARG A 494 22.51 14.90 -25.26
N SER A 495 23.06 13.70 -25.04
CA SER A 495 22.73 12.85 -23.89
C SER A 495 23.95 12.64 -22.99
N LEU A 496 23.80 12.96 -21.70
CA LEU A 496 24.78 12.62 -20.68
C LEU A 496 24.85 11.11 -20.46
N PHE A 497 23.70 10.43 -20.41
CA PHE A 497 23.63 8.99 -20.19
C PHE A 497 24.44 8.22 -21.24
N TYR A 498 24.23 8.51 -22.53
CA TYR A 498 24.95 7.82 -23.60
C TYR A 498 26.44 8.18 -23.64
N ALA A 499 26.81 9.42 -23.31
CA ALA A 499 28.22 9.83 -23.22
C ALA A 499 28.97 9.10 -22.10
N GLN A 500 28.32 8.94 -20.94
CA GLN A 500 28.85 8.14 -19.83
C GLN A 500 28.91 6.65 -20.22
N LEU A 501 27.88 6.13 -20.89
CA LEU A 501 27.82 4.74 -21.34
C LEU A 501 28.93 4.41 -22.34
N GLU A 502 29.20 5.30 -23.29
CA GLU A 502 30.28 5.17 -24.27
C GLU A 502 31.64 5.25 -23.59
N THR A 503 31.81 6.17 -22.64
CA THR A 503 33.05 6.25 -21.83
C THR A 503 33.30 4.96 -21.06
N ARG A 504 32.24 4.35 -20.51
CA ARG A 504 32.31 3.12 -19.72
C ARG A 504 32.58 1.87 -20.56
N LEU A 505 31.89 1.72 -21.69
CA LEU A 505 31.91 0.49 -22.49
C LEU A 505 32.84 0.57 -23.71
N GLY A 506 33.27 1.76 -24.11
CA GLY A 506 33.91 2.03 -25.38
C GLY A 506 32.92 1.90 -26.54
N LYS A 507 32.57 0.67 -26.91
CA LYS A 507 31.57 0.39 -27.96
C LYS A 507 30.20 0.16 -27.35
N LEU A 508 29.22 0.97 -27.73
CA LEU A 508 27.84 0.84 -27.28
C LEU A 508 27.19 -0.47 -27.77
N PRO A 509 26.39 -1.16 -26.93
CA PRO A 509 25.71 -2.40 -27.31
C PRO A 509 24.54 -2.17 -28.28
N VAL A 510 24.01 -0.96 -28.30
CA VAL A 510 22.98 -0.47 -29.24
C VAL A 510 23.35 0.93 -29.69
N GLN A 511 23.05 1.28 -30.94
CA GLN A 511 23.20 2.64 -31.42
C GLN A 511 22.17 3.55 -30.72
N PRO A 512 22.58 4.70 -30.17
CA PRO A 512 21.65 5.67 -29.60
C PRO A 512 20.61 6.10 -30.64
N PHE A 513 19.32 5.93 -30.32
CA PHE A 513 18.22 6.38 -31.17
C PHE A 513 17.62 7.67 -30.57
N ILE A 514 18.41 8.74 -30.58
CA ILE A 514 18.02 10.04 -30.02
C ILE A 514 17.49 10.94 -31.14
N TYR A 515 16.34 11.57 -30.92
CA TYR A 515 15.82 12.61 -31.81
C TYR A 515 16.85 13.73 -32.02
N ASP A 516 17.25 13.94 -33.27
CA ASP A 516 18.22 14.95 -33.69
C ASP A 516 17.50 16.28 -33.94
N LEU A 517 17.90 17.33 -33.22
CA LEU A 517 17.39 18.69 -33.42
C LEU A 517 18.12 19.44 -34.56
N GLY A 518 19.12 18.82 -35.17
CA GLY A 518 20.01 19.45 -36.13
C GLY A 518 21.07 20.33 -35.47
N SER A 519 21.80 21.11 -36.27
CA SER A 519 22.80 22.06 -35.76
C SER A 519 22.13 23.29 -35.14
N GLU A 520 22.70 23.81 -34.05
CA GLU A 520 22.29 25.08 -33.45
C GLU A 520 22.30 26.20 -34.51
N ALA A 521 21.15 26.85 -34.71
CA ALA A 521 21.07 28.00 -35.60
C ALA A 521 21.79 29.18 -34.92
N SER A 522 22.75 29.79 -35.62
CA SER A 522 23.40 31.02 -35.17
C SER A 522 22.34 32.08 -34.83
N SER A 523 22.52 32.82 -33.72
CA SER A 523 21.70 34.01 -33.43
C SER A 523 21.87 35.12 -34.47
N SER A 524 22.86 34.99 -35.35
CA SER A 524 23.09 35.81 -36.54
C SER A 524 23.41 34.89 -37.72
N PRO A 525 22.41 34.21 -38.34
CA PRO A 525 22.65 33.32 -39.46
C PRO A 525 23.10 34.11 -40.69
N SER A 526 23.90 33.51 -41.57
CA SER A 526 24.15 34.11 -42.89
C SER A 526 22.85 34.16 -43.69
N ILE A 527 22.82 34.94 -44.78
CA ILE A 527 21.63 35.06 -45.64
C ILE A 527 21.24 33.67 -46.20
N GLU A 528 22.22 32.85 -46.56
CA GLU A 528 22.02 31.49 -47.07
C GLU A 528 21.43 30.56 -46.00
N VAL A 529 21.99 30.59 -44.78
CA VAL A 529 21.48 29.80 -43.64
C VAL A 529 20.06 30.25 -43.28
N ALA A 530 19.79 31.56 -43.27
CA ALA A 530 18.46 32.10 -43.01
C ALA A 530 17.44 31.66 -44.07
N ALA A 531 17.82 31.65 -45.35
CA ALA A 531 16.95 31.16 -46.44
C ALA A 531 16.63 29.66 -46.30
N GLU A 532 17.61 28.86 -45.88
CA GLU A 532 17.42 27.44 -45.58
C GLU A 532 16.49 27.24 -44.36
N LEU A 533 16.70 27.98 -43.27
CA LEU A 533 15.82 27.95 -42.09
C LEU A 533 14.38 28.36 -42.42
N ILE A 534 14.18 29.37 -43.28
CA ILE A 534 12.84 29.76 -43.77
C ILE A 534 12.20 28.61 -44.54
N LYS A 535 12.94 27.95 -45.43
CA LYS A 535 12.43 26.80 -46.17
C LYS A 535 12.05 25.65 -45.23
N ASN A 536 12.81 25.42 -44.16
CA ASN A 536 12.51 24.40 -43.16
C ASN A 536 11.33 24.80 -42.25
N SER A 537 11.10 26.10 -42.01
CA SER A 537 10.06 26.59 -41.09
C SER A 537 8.61 26.27 -41.49
N VAL A 538 8.35 25.98 -42.76
CA VAL A 538 7.02 25.55 -43.23
C VAL A 538 6.77 24.05 -43.05
N THR A 539 7.79 23.29 -42.63
CA THR A 539 7.69 21.87 -42.33
C THR A 539 7.43 21.66 -40.83
N THR A 540 6.47 20.81 -40.50
CA THR A 540 6.20 20.44 -39.10
C THR A 540 7.32 19.53 -38.61
N ALA A 541 7.94 19.87 -37.49
CA ALA A 541 8.88 18.99 -36.82
C ALA A 541 8.20 17.68 -36.41
N ILE A 542 8.90 16.56 -36.52
CA ILE A 542 8.41 15.26 -36.07
C ILE A 542 8.26 15.28 -34.54
N SER A 543 7.09 14.88 -34.04
CA SER A 543 6.84 14.81 -32.60
C SER A 543 7.47 13.56 -31.97
N LEU A 544 7.69 13.53 -30.65
CA LEU A 544 8.20 12.32 -29.99
C LEU A 544 7.30 11.09 -30.21
N PRO A 545 5.95 11.18 -30.15
CA PRO A 545 5.09 10.04 -30.52
C PRO A 545 5.35 9.50 -31.93
N GLN A 546 5.56 10.37 -32.91
CA GLN A 546 5.90 9.97 -34.28
C GLN A 546 7.30 9.33 -34.33
N TRP A 547 8.27 9.87 -33.60
CA TRP A 547 9.61 9.29 -33.46
C TRP A 547 9.60 7.89 -32.83
N ILE A 548 8.83 7.69 -31.75
CA ILE A 548 8.62 6.39 -31.10
C ILE A 548 8.00 5.38 -32.09
N ALA A 549 7.07 5.82 -32.94
CA ALA A 549 6.50 4.96 -33.97
C ALA A 549 7.56 4.51 -35.00
N GLU A 550 8.50 5.37 -35.38
CA GLU A 550 9.64 4.99 -36.24
C GLU A 550 10.64 4.06 -35.52
N ALA A 551 10.84 4.22 -34.21
CA ALA A 551 11.66 3.31 -33.39
C ALA A 551 11.16 1.87 -33.50
N SER A 552 9.83 1.70 -33.48
CA SER A 552 9.17 0.39 -33.58
C SER A 552 9.39 -0.27 -34.95
N LYS A 553 9.52 0.51 -36.02
CA LYS A 553 9.84 0.00 -37.36
C LYS A 553 11.31 -0.40 -37.49
N SER A 554 12.19 0.39 -36.89
CA SER A 554 13.64 0.14 -36.89
C SER A 554 14.02 -1.07 -36.03
N ASN A 555 13.25 -1.35 -34.97
CA ASN A 555 13.44 -2.46 -34.05
C ASN A 555 12.20 -3.40 -34.03
N PRO A 556 11.95 -4.17 -35.09
CA PRO A 556 10.77 -5.02 -35.18
C PRO A 556 10.82 -6.19 -34.19
N ILE A 557 9.68 -6.46 -33.54
CA ILE A 557 9.50 -7.57 -32.59
C ILE A 557 9.02 -8.83 -33.34
N ASN A 558 9.53 -10.00 -32.95
CA ASN A 558 9.22 -11.27 -33.62
C ASN A 558 7.76 -11.72 -33.37
N ILE A 559 6.92 -11.56 -34.38
CA ILE A 559 5.50 -11.97 -34.37
C ILE A 559 5.24 -13.31 -35.10
N ASN A 560 6.28 -14.08 -35.43
CA ASN A 560 6.11 -15.35 -36.15
C ASN A 560 5.41 -16.38 -35.25
N ASN A 561 4.27 -16.91 -35.72
CA ASN A 561 3.49 -17.93 -35.05
C ASN A 561 3.56 -19.32 -35.71
N SER A 562 4.33 -19.46 -36.80
CA SER A 562 4.42 -20.71 -37.56
C SER A 562 4.99 -21.85 -36.71
N GLY A 563 4.27 -22.96 -36.66
CA GLY A 563 4.67 -24.16 -35.90
C GLY A 563 4.58 -24.03 -34.37
N LEU A 564 4.01 -22.94 -33.85
CA LEU A 564 3.83 -22.79 -32.40
C LEU A 564 2.68 -23.65 -31.89
N LYS A 565 2.81 -24.13 -30.65
CA LYS A 565 1.70 -24.73 -29.92
C LYS A 565 0.58 -23.70 -29.71
N ASN A 566 -0.67 -24.13 -29.87
CA ASN A 566 -1.83 -23.28 -29.61
C ASN A 566 -2.25 -23.35 -28.13
N ALA A 567 -2.50 -22.20 -27.49
CA ALA A 567 -2.96 -22.14 -26.11
C ALA A 567 -4.36 -22.75 -25.89
N ASN A 568 -5.17 -22.88 -26.94
CA ASN A 568 -6.44 -23.60 -26.89
C ASN A 568 -6.25 -25.09 -26.59
N ASP A 569 -5.09 -25.66 -26.90
CA ASP A 569 -4.74 -27.07 -26.63
C ASP A 569 -4.21 -27.29 -25.20
N LEU A 570 -4.03 -26.22 -24.41
CA LEU A 570 -3.64 -26.34 -23.01
C LEU A 570 -4.84 -26.77 -22.16
N LYS A 571 -4.62 -27.78 -21.31
CA LYS A 571 -5.55 -28.12 -20.23
C LYS A 571 -5.52 -26.99 -19.21
N ILE A 572 -6.62 -26.26 -19.07
CA ILE A 572 -6.78 -25.27 -18.01
C ILE A 572 -7.12 -26.03 -16.74
N ASN A 573 -6.17 -26.07 -15.80
CA ASN A 573 -6.48 -26.51 -14.45
C ASN A 573 -7.22 -25.36 -13.75
N ASP A 574 -8.50 -25.60 -13.49
CA ASP A 574 -9.38 -24.65 -12.81
C ASP A 574 -9.02 -24.66 -11.30
N GLN A 575 -7.84 -24.13 -10.96
CA GLN A 575 -7.33 -24.10 -9.57
C GLN A 575 -8.13 -23.17 -8.65
N ASN A 576 -9.08 -22.40 -9.22
CA ASN A 576 -9.97 -21.51 -8.48
C ASN A 576 -11.33 -22.14 -8.13
N LYS A 577 -11.55 -23.44 -8.36
CA LYS A 577 -12.66 -24.15 -7.71
C LYS A 577 -12.34 -24.33 -6.23
N VAL A 578 -12.57 -23.28 -5.45
CA VAL A 578 -12.78 -23.43 -4.00
C VAL A 578 -13.85 -24.51 -3.86
N ALA A 579 -13.51 -25.61 -3.17
CA ALA A 579 -14.51 -26.62 -2.86
C ALA A 579 -15.69 -25.89 -2.21
N LYS A 580 -16.89 -25.99 -2.80
CA LYS A 580 -18.10 -25.39 -2.23
C LYS A 580 -18.27 -25.99 -0.84
N ASN A 581 -17.80 -25.28 0.19
CA ASN A 581 -18.12 -25.64 1.55
C ASN A 581 -19.62 -25.36 1.70
N THR A 582 -20.37 -26.38 2.10
CA THR A 582 -21.82 -26.27 2.31
C THR A 582 -22.15 -25.91 3.75
N SER A 583 -21.17 -25.93 4.64
CA SER A 583 -21.31 -25.52 6.03
C SER A 583 -21.60 -24.02 6.12
N LYS A 584 -22.61 -23.70 6.93
CA LYS A 584 -23.11 -22.34 7.17
C LYS A 584 -23.11 -22.08 8.66
N VAL A 585 -22.88 -20.83 9.05
CA VAL A 585 -23.10 -20.35 10.41
C VAL A 585 -24.60 -20.40 10.71
N LYS A 586 -24.95 -20.89 11.88
CA LYS A 586 -26.35 -21.07 12.30
C LYS A 586 -26.57 -20.50 13.69
N ILE A 587 -27.83 -20.22 13.99
CA ILE A 587 -28.30 -19.97 15.35
C ILE A 587 -28.95 -21.26 15.84
N GLU A 588 -28.32 -21.93 16.80
CA GLU A 588 -28.78 -23.19 17.39
C GLU A 588 -28.79 -23.04 18.91
N ASN A 589 -29.93 -23.28 19.56
CA ASN A 589 -30.12 -23.07 21.00
C ASN A 589 -29.74 -21.65 21.46
N GLY A 590 -29.96 -20.65 20.60
CA GLY A 590 -29.57 -19.27 20.83
C GLY A 590 -28.05 -19.03 20.82
N LEU A 591 -27.25 -19.94 20.27
CA LEU A 591 -25.80 -19.80 20.10
C LEU A 591 -25.43 -19.73 18.62
N LEU A 592 -24.38 -18.99 18.29
CA LEU A 592 -23.75 -19.04 16.97
C LEU A 592 -22.90 -20.30 16.86
N THR A 593 -23.25 -21.14 15.90
CA THR A 593 -22.57 -22.42 15.65
C THR A 593 -22.08 -22.54 14.22
N PHE A 594 -21.00 -23.29 14.04
CA PHE A 594 -20.47 -23.72 12.74
C PHE A 594 -20.10 -25.20 12.83
N ASP A 595 -20.61 -26.03 11.92
CA ASP A 595 -20.46 -27.50 11.99
C ASP A 595 -20.84 -28.11 13.35
N GLY A 596 -21.93 -27.61 13.96
CA GLY A 596 -22.41 -28.06 15.26
C GLY A 596 -21.46 -27.74 16.42
N LYS A 597 -20.52 -26.80 16.25
CA LYS A 597 -19.59 -26.32 17.27
C LYS A 597 -19.89 -24.87 17.61
N LEU A 598 -19.84 -24.53 18.90
CA LEU A 598 -19.89 -23.13 19.33
C LEU A 598 -18.73 -22.35 18.69
N ILE A 599 -19.04 -21.20 18.12
CA ILE A 599 -18.04 -20.25 17.64
C ILE A 599 -17.49 -19.45 18.82
N ALA A 600 -16.18 -19.54 19.04
CA ALA A 600 -15.46 -18.87 20.13
C ALA A 600 -14.07 -18.42 19.67
N GLY A 601 -13.63 -17.26 20.15
CA GLY A 601 -12.34 -16.68 19.79
C GLY A 601 -12.28 -15.18 20.05
N LYS A 602 -11.17 -14.56 19.65
CA LYS A 602 -10.99 -13.11 19.75
C LYS A 602 -11.80 -12.40 18.68
N GLU A 603 -12.11 -11.15 18.94
CA GLU A 603 -12.64 -10.20 17.95
C GLU A 603 -11.58 -9.13 17.69
N THR A 604 -11.61 -8.52 16.50
CA THR A 604 -10.73 -7.40 16.15
C THR A 604 -11.47 -6.34 15.35
N ASN A 605 -11.00 -5.10 15.44
CA ASN A 605 -11.58 -3.95 14.76
C ASN A 605 -10.66 -3.43 13.66
N VAL A 606 -11.24 -2.80 12.64
CA VAL A 606 -10.49 -2.02 11.65
C VAL A 606 -10.03 -0.67 12.20
N ALA A 607 -8.90 -0.16 11.69
CA ALA A 607 -8.44 1.19 11.99
C ALA A 607 -9.35 2.24 11.33
N TRP A 608 -9.81 3.24 12.10
CA TRP A 608 -10.74 4.26 11.59
C TRP A 608 -10.15 5.26 10.59
N TRP A 609 -8.83 5.50 10.67
CA TRP A 609 -8.11 6.47 9.83
C TRP A 609 -6.57 6.30 9.88
N ARG A 610 -6.01 5.69 10.94
CA ARG A 610 -4.55 5.59 11.13
C ARG A 610 -3.88 4.59 10.19
N GLY A 611 -2.87 5.06 9.47
CA GLY A 611 -1.98 4.28 8.58
C GLY A 611 -0.90 5.16 7.94
N SER A 612 0.00 4.62 7.14
CA SER A 612 1.11 5.40 6.56
C SER A 612 1.86 4.55 5.54
N LEU A 613 2.57 5.19 4.61
CA LEU A 613 3.46 4.50 3.66
C LEU A 613 4.90 4.36 4.17
N LEU A 614 5.19 4.79 5.40
CA LEU A 614 6.50 4.63 6.04
C LEU A 614 6.73 3.17 6.45
N ASP A 615 7.95 2.67 6.23
CA ASP A 615 8.29 1.24 6.42
C ASP A 615 8.00 0.77 7.86
N ASN A 616 8.20 1.63 8.87
CA ASN A 616 7.92 1.32 10.27
C ASN A 616 6.44 1.23 10.63
N ASP A 617 5.60 2.05 10.01
CA ASP A 617 4.16 2.07 10.27
C ASP A 617 3.48 0.88 9.58
N ILE A 618 3.92 0.54 8.36
CA ILE A 618 3.44 -0.64 7.63
C ILE A 618 3.67 -1.90 8.47
N LYS A 619 4.86 -2.09 9.05
CA LYS A 619 5.19 -3.25 9.91
C LYS A 619 4.30 -3.39 11.14
N LYS A 620 3.75 -2.29 11.65
CA LYS A 620 2.90 -2.26 12.86
C LYS A 620 1.41 -2.26 12.54
N SER A 621 1.05 -2.29 11.26
CA SER A 621 -0.34 -2.19 10.82
C SER A 621 -1.10 -3.49 11.06
N SER A 622 -2.36 -3.35 11.46
CA SER A 622 -3.33 -4.43 11.44
C SER A 622 -4.02 -4.53 10.07
N PRO A 623 -4.54 -5.72 9.74
CA PRO A 623 -5.30 -5.92 8.51
C PRO A 623 -6.52 -4.99 8.42
N HIS A 624 -6.84 -4.58 7.19
CA HIS A 624 -8.00 -3.73 6.92
C HIS A 624 -8.60 -4.04 5.54
N LEU A 625 -9.93 -4.22 5.46
CA LEU A 625 -10.55 -4.64 4.19
C LEU A 625 -10.65 -3.54 3.14
N THR A 626 -10.87 -2.29 3.56
CA THR A 626 -11.16 -1.15 2.67
C THR A 626 -10.08 -0.06 2.72
N ARG A 627 -8.86 -0.43 3.10
CA ARG A 627 -7.67 0.43 3.04
C ARG A 627 -7.10 0.28 1.64
N PHE A 628 -6.83 1.39 0.97
CA PHE A 628 -6.34 1.38 -0.40
C PHE A 628 -5.06 2.21 -0.53
N VAL A 629 -4.03 1.56 -1.06
CA VAL A 629 -2.78 2.19 -1.49
C VAL A 629 -2.59 1.90 -2.96
N PRO A 630 -2.74 2.91 -3.84
CA PRO A 630 -2.58 2.72 -5.28
C PRO A 630 -1.29 2.00 -5.65
N GLY A 631 -1.41 0.94 -6.46
CA GLY A 631 -0.28 0.16 -6.96
C GLY A 631 0.44 -0.72 -5.94
N ARG A 632 0.00 -0.79 -4.68
CA ARG A 632 0.64 -1.63 -3.65
C ARG A 632 -0.33 -2.57 -2.97
N THR A 633 0.13 -3.78 -2.69
CA THR A 633 -0.65 -4.81 -2.00
C THR A 633 0.12 -5.45 -0.85
N GLY A 634 -0.56 -5.76 0.25
CA GLY A 634 0.00 -6.40 1.44
C GLY A 634 -0.54 -5.78 2.73
N ASN A 635 -0.25 -6.42 3.88
CA ASN A 635 -0.69 -5.92 5.19
C ASN A 635 -0.19 -4.48 5.43
N GLY A 636 -1.10 -3.59 5.85
CA GLY A 636 -0.78 -2.16 6.04
C GLY A 636 -0.79 -1.30 4.77
N LEU A 637 -0.98 -1.92 3.60
CA LEU A 637 -1.08 -1.28 2.29
C LEU A 637 -2.50 -1.47 1.73
N THR A 638 -2.65 -1.99 0.51
CA THR A 638 -3.92 -2.61 0.10
C THR A 638 -3.88 -4.08 0.51
N ASP A 639 -4.45 -4.39 1.67
CA ASP A 639 -4.42 -5.74 2.24
C ASP A 639 -5.03 -6.77 1.27
N LYS A 640 -4.48 -7.99 1.20
CA LYS A 640 -5.11 -9.07 0.44
C LYS A 640 -6.17 -9.73 1.31
N VAL A 641 -7.33 -10.02 0.74
CA VAL A 641 -8.48 -10.53 1.52
C VAL A 641 -8.18 -11.93 2.04
N GLU A 642 -7.57 -12.79 1.22
CA GLU A 642 -7.12 -14.13 1.57
C GLU A 642 -6.12 -14.09 2.75
N GLU A 643 -5.11 -13.22 2.68
CA GLU A 643 -4.11 -13.08 3.76
C GLU A 643 -4.73 -12.53 5.06
N THR A 644 -5.80 -11.73 4.95
CA THR A 644 -6.55 -11.23 6.11
C THR A 644 -7.31 -12.37 6.81
N VAL A 645 -7.94 -13.26 6.05
CA VAL A 645 -8.61 -14.47 6.58
C VAL A 645 -7.60 -15.40 7.26
N ASP A 646 -6.45 -15.63 6.62
CA ASP A 646 -5.37 -16.45 7.18
C ASP A 646 -4.80 -15.85 8.47
N TYR A 647 -4.67 -14.52 8.53
CA TYR A 647 -4.25 -13.80 9.72
C TYR A 647 -5.22 -14.01 10.88
N LEU A 648 -6.53 -13.92 10.63
CA LEU A 648 -7.54 -14.20 11.66
C LEU A 648 -7.40 -15.63 12.20
N THR A 649 -7.28 -16.62 11.32
CA THR A 649 -7.13 -18.04 11.69
C THR A 649 -5.89 -18.26 12.55
N SER A 650 -4.75 -17.71 12.11
CA SER A 650 -3.45 -17.88 12.79
C SER A 650 -3.39 -17.20 14.16
N ASN A 651 -4.24 -16.21 14.42
CA ASN A 651 -4.27 -15.44 15.66
C ASN A 651 -5.44 -15.78 16.60
N ASN A 652 -6.21 -16.83 16.28
CA ASN A 652 -7.43 -17.22 17.00
C ASN A 652 -8.46 -16.07 17.07
N ILE A 653 -8.61 -15.33 15.96
CA ILE A 653 -9.60 -14.28 15.79
C ILE A 653 -10.74 -14.87 14.96
N ILE A 654 -11.96 -14.74 15.46
CA ILE A 654 -13.16 -15.35 14.88
C ILE A 654 -14.09 -14.31 14.24
N ALA A 655 -14.00 -13.05 14.63
CA ALA A 655 -14.78 -11.98 14.02
C ALA A 655 -13.93 -10.74 13.72
N LEU A 656 -14.17 -10.15 12.55
CA LEU A 656 -13.68 -8.82 12.18
C LEU A 656 -14.85 -7.85 12.17
N GLU A 657 -14.75 -6.80 12.98
CA GLU A 657 -15.71 -5.71 13.00
C GLU A 657 -15.26 -4.59 12.05
N HIS A 658 -16.17 -4.20 11.16
CA HIS A 658 -15.91 -3.25 10.08
C HIS A 658 -16.92 -2.11 10.07
N ASN A 659 -16.41 -0.89 9.92
CA ASN A 659 -17.13 0.33 9.60
C ASN A 659 -16.33 1.12 8.54
N TYR A 660 -16.97 2.04 7.82
CA TYR A 660 -16.25 2.95 6.91
C TYR A 660 -15.39 3.97 7.70
N GLY A 661 -14.28 4.43 7.10
CA GLY A 661 -13.31 5.31 7.77
C GLY A 661 -13.83 6.72 8.04
N LEU A 662 -13.20 7.45 8.96
CA LEU A 662 -13.59 8.84 9.32
C LEU A 662 -13.54 9.79 8.12
N TRP A 663 -12.54 9.62 7.26
CA TRP A 663 -12.32 10.39 6.06
C TRP A 663 -11.55 9.57 5.04
N TYR A 664 -11.67 9.97 3.78
CA TYR A 664 -10.95 9.39 2.66
C TYR A 664 -9.45 9.75 2.67
N ASP A 665 -9.17 11.05 2.82
CA ASP A 665 -7.87 11.68 2.62
C ASP A 665 -7.13 11.92 3.95
N ARG A 666 -5.85 11.53 4.01
CA ARG A 666 -5.00 11.63 5.22
C ARG A 666 -4.53 13.03 5.57
N ARG A 667 -4.79 14.03 4.73
CA ARG A 667 -4.63 15.44 5.15
C ARG A 667 -5.54 15.79 6.34
N MET A 668 -6.64 15.08 6.52
CA MET A 668 -7.58 15.26 7.65
C MET A 668 -7.08 14.71 8.99
N ASP A 669 -5.91 14.08 9.02
CA ASP A 669 -5.31 13.58 10.26
C ASP A 669 -4.97 14.69 11.28
N ASP A 670 -4.82 15.93 10.80
CA ASP A 670 -4.69 17.14 11.64
C ASP A 670 -5.96 17.43 12.47
N HIS A 671 -7.08 16.76 12.17
CA HIS A 671 -8.40 16.99 12.75
C HIS A 671 -8.89 18.43 12.56
N GLU A 672 -8.53 19.05 11.44
CA GLU A 672 -9.05 20.35 11.04
C GLU A 672 -10.40 20.23 10.33
N ARG A 673 -11.09 21.38 10.24
CA ARG A 673 -12.41 21.51 9.58
C ARG A 673 -12.36 22.36 8.30
N VAL A 674 -11.19 22.91 7.99
CA VAL A 674 -11.00 23.79 6.84
C VAL A 674 -11.01 23.01 5.53
N ARG A 675 -11.44 23.67 4.46
CA ARG A 675 -11.38 23.09 3.11
C ARG A 675 -9.92 22.91 2.72
N ARG A 676 -9.58 21.79 2.09
CA ARG A 676 -8.23 21.58 1.56
C ARG A 676 -8.02 22.50 0.35
N ILE A 677 -6.79 23.01 0.19
CA ILE A 677 -6.50 24.04 -0.82
C ILE A 677 -6.37 23.47 -2.25
N ASP A 678 -6.05 22.18 -2.36
CA ASP A 678 -5.76 21.50 -3.62
C ASP A 678 -6.11 20.00 -3.57
N ASP A 679 -5.81 19.31 -4.66
CA ASP A 679 -6.04 17.90 -4.95
C ASP A 679 -4.85 16.98 -4.58
N ASP A 680 -3.86 17.45 -3.80
CA ASP A 680 -2.75 16.62 -3.28
C ASP A 680 -3.22 15.74 -2.10
N VAL A 681 -4.21 14.87 -2.33
CA VAL A 681 -4.70 13.94 -1.30
C VAL A 681 -3.66 12.87 -0.93
N TRP A 682 -3.66 12.41 0.31
CA TRP A 682 -2.60 11.55 0.84
C TRP A 682 -3.08 10.11 1.14
N PRO A 683 -2.41 9.06 0.61
CA PRO A 683 -2.69 7.67 0.96
C PRO A 683 -2.05 7.23 2.30
N PRO A 684 -2.46 6.11 2.92
CA PRO A 684 -3.51 5.18 2.47
C PRO A 684 -4.90 5.79 2.54
N PHE A 685 -5.70 5.54 1.53
CA PHE A 685 -7.09 5.97 1.45
C PHE A 685 -8.00 5.00 2.19
N TYR A 686 -8.93 5.52 2.98
CA TYR A 686 -9.98 4.73 3.62
C TYR A 686 -11.26 4.89 2.82
N GLU A 687 -11.47 3.93 1.91
CA GLU A 687 -12.53 4.00 0.92
C GLU A 687 -13.90 4.09 1.57
N GLN A 688 -14.74 4.96 1.00
CA GLN A 688 -16.10 5.20 1.45
C GLN A 688 -17.07 4.29 0.68
N PRO A 689 -18.23 3.94 1.24
CA PRO A 689 -19.17 3.00 0.61
C PRO A 689 -19.92 3.58 -0.61
N PHE A 690 -19.75 4.88 -0.89
CA PHE A 690 -20.39 5.61 -1.99
C PHE A 690 -19.39 5.93 -3.09
N ALA A 691 -19.85 5.89 -4.34
CA ALA A 691 -19.04 6.28 -5.48
C ALA A 691 -18.95 7.80 -5.60
N ARG A 692 -17.82 8.27 -6.14
CA ARG A 692 -17.63 9.66 -6.57
C ARG A 692 -18.45 9.90 -7.84
N SER A 693 -19.03 11.09 -7.97
CA SER A 693 -19.98 11.43 -9.05
C SER A 693 -19.32 11.95 -10.32
N GLY A 694 -18.07 12.40 -10.23
CA GLY A 694 -17.39 13.17 -11.27
C GLY A 694 -17.86 14.63 -11.38
N GLN A 695 -18.80 15.06 -10.53
CA GLN A 695 -19.41 16.40 -10.56
C GLN A 695 -18.98 17.26 -9.36
N ASP A 696 -18.82 18.56 -9.60
CA ASP A 696 -18.38 19.56 -8.62
C ASP A 696 -17.11 19.16 -7.86
N LEU A 697 -16.79 19.91 -6.79
CA LEU A 697 -15.72 19.59 -5.85
C LEU A 697 -16.30 19.47 -4.43
N ALA A 698 -15.88 18.42 -3.72
CA ALA A 698 -16.09 18.21 -2.29
C ALA A 698 -15.03 18.95 -1.46
N TRP A 699 -15.11 18.81 -0.13
CA TRP A 699 -14.24 19.51 0.81
C TRP A 699 -12.74 19.14 0.71
N ASP A 700 -12.45 18.00 0.09
CA ASP A 700 -11.12 17.46 -0.18
C ASP A 700 -10.62 17.74 -1.61
N HIS A 701 -11.36 18.55 -2.39
CA HIS A 701 -11.08 18.88 -3.80
C HIS A 701 -11.15 17.71 -4.79
N LEU A 702 -11.70 16.57 -4.37
CA LEU A 702 -12.17 15.52 -5.29
C LEU A 702 -13.63 15.77 -5.68
N SER A 703 -14.18 15.06 -6.67
CA SER A 703 -15.61 15.25 -7.00
C SER A 703 -16.54 14.89 -5.84
N LYS A 704 -17.75 15.44 -5.82
CA LYS A 704 -18.74 15.10 -4.81
C LYS A 704 -19.16 13.63 -4.91
N TYR A 705 -19.58 13.03 -3.80
CA TYR A 705 -20.20 11.71 -3.79
C TYR A 705 -21.60 11.73 -4.41
N ASP A 706 -22.01 10.60 -4.96
CA ASP A 706 -23.43 10.30 -5.22
C ASP A 706 -23.87 9.20 -4.25
N LEU A 707 -24.62 9.57 -3.21
CA LEU A 707 -25.12 8.67 -2.17
C LEU A 707 -26.15 7.65 -2.67
N THR A 708 -26.55 7.72 -3.95
CA THR A 708 -27.38 6.70 -4.61
C THR A 708 -26.57 5.72 -5.45
N LYS A 709 -25.25 5.93 -5.57
CA LYS A 709 -24.31 5.05 -6.26
C LYS A 709 -23.26 4.53 -5.28
N TYR A 710 -22.97 3.25 -5.36
CA TYR A 710 -22.10 2.58 -4.40
C TYR A 710 -20.72 2.31 -5.00
N ASN A 711 -19.71 2.28 -4.13
CA ASN A 711 -18.34 1.94 -4.49
C ASN A 711 -18.23 0.41 -4.56
N ASP A 712 -18.16 -0.14 -5.77
CA ASP A 712 -18.16 -1.60 -5.96
C ASP A 712 -16.88 -2.22 -5.39
N TRP A 713 -15.75 -1.53 -5.48
CA TRP A 713 -14.50 -1.98 -4.84
C TRP A 713 -14.64 -2.16 -3.33
N TYR A 714 -15.29 -1.22 -2.64
CA TYR A 714 -15.55 -1.31 -1.18
C TYR A 714 -16.41 -2.55 -0.86
N TRP A 715 -17.54 -2.69 -1.55
CA TRP A 715 -18.55 -3.71 -1.24
C TRP A 715 -18.13 -5.12 -1.66
N ASN A 716 -17.47 -5.27 -2.81
CA ASN A 716 -16.97 -6.55 -3.31
C ASN A 716 -15.91 -7.13 -2.37
N ARG A 717 -15.06 -6.28 -1.77
CA ARG A 717 -14.02 -6.74 -0.84
C ARG A 717 -14.59 -7.23 0.49
N LEU A 718 -15.63 -6.58 1.00
CA LEU A 718 -16.34 -7.09 2.18
C LEU A 718 -17.04 -8.41 1.88
N ALA A 719 -17.72 -8.52 0.72
CA ALA A 719 -18.37 -9.76 0.31
C ALA A 719 -17.36 -10.90 0.14
N ARG A 720 -16.23 -10.62 -0.52
CA ARG A 720 -15.12 -11.56 -0.69
C ARG A 720 -14.56 -12.03 0.65
N PHE A 721 -14.43 -11.14 1.63
CA PHE A 721 -14.02 -11.52 2.98
C PHE A 721 -15.03 -12.47 3.60
N ALA A 722 -16.32 -12.13 3.57
CA ALA A 722 -17.37 -12.98 4.13
C ALA A 722 -17.37 -14.38 3.48
N GLU A 723 -17.24 -14.48 2.16
CA GLU A 723 -17.14 -15.74 1.41
C GLU A 723 -15.92 -16.58 1.82
N LEU A 724 -14.75 -15.96 1.98
CA LEU A 724 -13.51 -16.67 2.34
C LEU A 724 -13.43 -17.03 3.83
N ALA A 725 -14.05 -16.23 4.69
CA ALA A 725 -14.09 -16.42 6.13
C ALA A 725 -15.09 -17.51 6.55
N GLU A 726 -16.20 -17.67 5.80
CA GLU A 726 -17.28 -18.60 6.15
C GLU A 726 -16.82 -20.07 6.32
N PRO A 727 -15.96 -20.64 5.45
CA PRO A 727 -15.43 -21.99 5.63
C PRO A 727 -14.64 -22.22 6.92
N ASN A 728 -14.15 -21.16 7.56
CA ASN A 728 -13.41 -21.20 8.82
C ASN A 728 -14.32 -20.93 10.04
N GLY A 729 -15.63 -20.74 9.84
CA GLY A 729 -16.55 -20.28 10.88
C GLY A 729 -16.26 -18.85 11.36
N GLN A 730 -15.53 -18.06 10.57
CA GLN A 730 -15.20 -16.67 10.88
C GLN A 730 -16.29 -15.72 10.40
N LEU A 731 -16.47 -14.61 11.10
CA LEU A 731 -17.57 -13.67 10.90
C LEU A 731 -17.11 -12.27 10.49
N LEU A 732 -17.96 -11.61 9.71
CA LEU A 732 -17.92 -10.16 9.52
C LEU A 732 -19.01 -9.52 10.38
N ILE A 733 -18.62 -8.64 11.30
CA ILE A 733 -19.56 -7.77 12.01
C ILE A 733 -19.61 -6.45 11.23
N ASN A 734 -20.66 -6.28 10.42
CA ASN A 734 -20.84 -5.13 9.55
C ASN A 734 -21.63 -4.04 10.28
N GLN A 735 -20.93 -2.96 10.64
CA GLN A 735 -21.51 -1.75 11.19
C GLN A 735 -21.96 -0.85 10.03
N GLN A 736 -23.27 -0.76 9.78
CA GLN A 736 -23.77 -0.03 8.61
C GLN A 736 -23.40 1.45 8.67
N TYR A 737 -23.62 2.08 9.82
CA TYR A 737 -23.27 3.47 10.07
C TYR A 737 -22.06 3.61 11.00
N PHE A 738 -21.50 4.82 11.06
CA PHE A 738 -20.46 5.16 12.00
C PHE A 738 -20.79 6.47 12.73
N GLN A 739 -21.47 6.36 13.87
CA GLN A 739 -22.00 7.50 14.61
C GLN A 739 -20.91 8.48 15.09
N HIS A 740 -19.69 8.00 15.27
CA HIS A 740 -18.54 8.85 15.59
C HIS A 740 -18.35 10.00 14.58
N ASN A 741 -18.78 9.83 13.32
CA ASN A 741 -18.69 10.85 12.27
C ASN A 741 -19.67 12.02 12.44
N ILE A 742 -20.75 11.82 13.18
CA ILE A 742 -21.84 12.79 13.33
C ILE A 742 -21.89 13.41 14.73
N LEU A 743 -20.91 13.06 15.58
CA LEU A 743 -20.74 13.54 16.95
C LEU A 743 -19.27 13.88 17.22
N GLU A 744 -19.02 14.48 18.38
CA GLU A 744 -17.69 14.71 18.97
C GLU A 744 -16.76 15.72 18.27
N ALA A 745 -16.42 15.60 16.99
CA ALA A 745 -15.42 16.49 16.37
C ALA A 745 -15.81 16.94 14.95
N GLY A 746 -15.65 18.25 14.69
CA GLY A 746 -16.02 18.86 13.43
C GLY A 746 -15.28 18.27 12.22
N ALA A 747 -14.03 17.83 12.40
CA ALA A 747 -13.23 17.21 11.34
C ALA A 747 -13.90 15.96 10.74
N HIS A 748 -14.50 15.12 11.58
CA HIS A 748 -15.15 13.88 11.13
C HIS A 748 -16.34 14.19 10.19
N TRP A 749 -17.10 15.26 10.50
CA TRP A 749 -18.22 15.69 9.67
C TRP A 749 -17.79 16.46 8.42
N SER A 750 -16.69 17.21 8.49
CA SER A 750 -16.24 18.13 7.43
C SER A 750 -16.06 17.44 6.09
N SER A 751 -15.51 16.22 6.12
CA SER A 751 -15.25 15.39 4.94
C SER A 751 -16.23 14.21 4.80
N SER A 752 -17.29 14.17 5.61
CA SER A 752 -18.29 13.10 5.56
C SER A 752 -19.03 13.11 4.21
N PRO A 753 -19.22 11.95 3.55
CA PRO A 753 -20.03 11.86 2.32
C PRO A 753 -21.46 12.39 2.50
N TRP A 754 -22.01 12.28 3.71
CA TRP A 754 -23.40 12.67 4.00
C TRP A 754 -23.61 14.18 4.08
N ARG A 755 -22.55 14.95 4.34
CA ARG A 755 -22.60 16.42 4.41
C ARG A 755 -22.99 17.01 3.06
N SER A 756 -23.89 18.01 3.05
CA SER A 756 -24.41 18.60 1.81
C SER A 756 -23.34 19.22 0.90
N ALA A 757 -22.23 19.72 1.44
CA ALA A 757 -21.09 20.17 0.64
C ALA A 757 -20.36 19.05 -0.12
N ASN A 758 -20.50 17.79 0.28
CA ASN A 758 -19.72 16.66 -0.22
C ASN A 758 -20.50 15.69 -1.10
N ASN A 759 -21.79 15.92 -1.34
CA ASN A 759 -22.61 15.07 -2.22
C ASN A 759 -23.57 15.87 -3.11
N ILE A 760 -24.09 15.21 -4.14
CA ILE A 760 -25.04 15.80 -5.11
C ILE A 760 -26.52 15.53 -4.75
N ASN A 761 -26.79 14.84 -3.65
CA ASN A 761 -28.11 14.26 -3.33
C ASN A 761 -29.02 15.18 -2.50
N SER A 762 -28.66 16.46 -2.35
CA SER A 762 -29.45 17.45 -1.61
C SER A 762 -29.85 16.98 -0.21
N THR A 763 -28.89 16.54 0.61
CA THR A 763 -29.15 16.06 1.99
C THR A 763 -29.73 17.11 2.95
N ARG A 764 -29.67 18.40 2.57
CA ARG A 764 -30.17 19.57 3.32
C ARG A 764 -29.65 19.64 4.76
N PHE A 765 -28.43 19.18 5.01
CA PHE A 765 -27.74 19.50 6.24
C PHE A 765 -27.32 20.98 6.21
N PRO A 766 -27.31 21.67 7.37
CA PRO A 766 -26.95 23.07 7.46
C PRO A 766 -25.54 23.34 6.92
N GLU A 767 -25.41 24.39 6.11
CA GLU A 767 -24.16 24.92 5.59
C GLU A 767 -24.09 26.45 5.85
N PRO A 768 -22.95 26.99 6.33
CA PRO A 768 -21.80 26.25 6.83
C PRO A 768 -22.17 25.36 8.04
N PRO A 769 -21.42 24.27 8.32
CA PRO A 769 -21.80 23.36 9.39
C PRO A 769 -21.81 24.08 10.75
N PRO A 770 -22.78 23.80 11.63
CA PRO A 770 -22.95 24.49 12.89
C PRO A 770 -21.95 23.97 13.94
N TYR A 771 -20.66 24.27 13.76
CA TYR A 771 -19.62 23.84 14.71
C TYR A 771 -19.80 24.52 16.07
N ALA A 772 -20.03 23.71 17.10
CA ALA A 772 -20.15 24.19 18.47
C ALA A 772 -18.77 24.59 19.03
N GLY A 773 -18.62 25.89 19.35
CA GLY A 773 -17.34 26.45 19.79
C GLY A 773 -16.22 26.25 18.78
N ASP A 774 -16.57 26.18 17.50
CA ASP A 774 -15.64 26.04 16.37
C ASP A 774 -14.77 24.76 16.41
N LYS A 775 -15.16 23.72 17.17
CA LYS A 775 -14.42 22.43 17.22
C LYS A 775 -15.31 21.21 17.23
N ARG A 776 -16.47 21.30 17.88
CA ARG A 776 -17.37 20.17 18.12
C ARG A 776 -18.49 20.19 17.10
N ILE A 777 -19.07 19.03 16.82
CA ILE A 777 -20.22 18.91 15.93
C ILE A 777 -21.26 17.95 16.54
N PHE A 778 -22.53 18.24 16.30
CA PHE A 778 -23.68 17.47 16.78
C PHE A 778 -24.71 17.38 15.66
N MET A 779 -24.52 16.44 14.74
CA MET A 779 -25.42 16.21 13.59
C MET A 779 -26.39 15.04 13.80
N ALA A 780 -26.26 14.29 14.90
CA ALA A 780 -27.03 13.07 15.13
C ALA A 780 -28.55 13.28 15.04
N GLU A 781 -29.10 14.35 15.62
CA GLU A 781 -30.53 14.66 15.55
C GLU A 781 -31.02 14.80 14.09
N GLN A 782 -30.32 15.60 13.29
CA GLN A 782 -30.69 15.83 11.89
C GLN A 782 -30.39 14.62 11.01
N PHE A 783 -29.36 13.85 11.34
CA PHE A 783 -28.96 12.66 10.60
C PHE A 783 -29.98 11.54 10.78
N TYR A 784 -30.47 11.35 12.00
CA TYR A 784 -31.48 10.34 12.31
C TYR A 784 -32.92 10.81 12.12
N ASP A 785 -33.13 12.03 11.62
CA ASP A 785 -34.45 12.54 11.25
C ASP A 785 -34.95 11.95 9.93
N ILE A 786 -35.84 10.96 10.06
CA ILE A 786 -36.53 10.25 8.96
C ILE A 786 -37.80 10.96 8.46
N THR A 787 -38.19 12.09 9.06
CA THR A 787 -39.34 12.87 8.57
C THR A 787 -39.00 13.60 7.28
N ASN A 788 -37.71 13.96 7.11
CA ASN A 788 -37.18 14.45 5.85
C ASN A 788 -37.19 13.34 4.78
N ALA A 789 -38.00 13.53 3.74
CA ALA A 789 -38.20 12.51 2.69
C ALA A 789 -36.93 12.17 1.90
N ASP A 790 -36.06 13.16 1.63
CA ASP A 790 -34.83 12.96 0.87
C ASP A 790 -33.83 12.13 1.68
N ARG A 791 -33.60 12.50 2.95
CA ARG A 791 -32.73 11.74 3.86
C ARG A 791 -33.26 10.34 4.11
N ARG A 792 -34.56 10.19 4.36
CA ARG A 792 -35.20 8.89 4.54
C ARG A 792 -34.91 7.97 3.36
N LYS A 793 -35.08 8.45 2.12
CA LYS A 793 -34.81 7.66 0.91
C LYS A 793 -33.34 7.22 0.81
N LEU A 794 -32.39 8.07 1.18
CA LEU A 794 -30.97 7.74 1.20
C LEU A 794 -30.66 6.66 2.25
N HIS A 795 -31.21 6.78 3.46
CA HIS A 795 -31.08 5.74 4.48
C HIS A 795 -31.68 4.39 4.02
N GLN A 796 -32.87 4.41 3.42
CA GLN A 796 -33.51 3.21 2.87
C GLN A 796 -32.61 2.52 1.83
N GLY A 797 -32.07 3.30 0.89
CA GLY A 797 -31.14 2.79 -0.13
C GLY A 797 -29.89 2.16 0.49
N PHE A 798 -29.26 2.87 1.43
CA PHE A 798 -28.02 2.42 2.04
C PHE A 798 -28.20 1.17 2.92
N ILE A 799 -29.27 1.12 3.72
CA ILE A 799 -29.65 -0.08 4.50
C ILE A 799 -29.87 -1.26 3.55
N ARG A 800 -30.63 -1.05 2.48
CA ARG A 800 -30.91 -2.10 1.48
C ARG A 800 -29.64 -2.62 0.83
N LYS A 801 -28.75 -1.74 0.34
CA LYS A 801 -27.46 -2.13 -0.25
C LYS A 801 -26.63 -2.94 0.74
N SER A 802 -26.58 -2.51 2.00
CA SER A 802 -25.83 -3.21 3.05
C SER A 802 -26.35 -4.62 3.30
N LEU A 803 -27.67 -4.84 3.21
CA LEU A 803 -28.26 -6.19 3.35
C LEU A 803 -28.06 -7.04 2.08
N GLU A 804 -28.35 -6.47 0.90
CA GLU A 804 -28.24 -7.17 -0.39
C GLU A 804 -26.81 -7.64 -0.69
N ASN A 805 -25.79 -6.89 -0.25
CA ASN A 805 -24.40 -7.25 -0.47
C ASN A 805 -23.98 -8.57 0.18
N PHE A 806 -24.66 -9.00 1.25
CA PHE A 806 -24.31 -10.19 2.03
C PHE A 806 -25.44 -11.22 2.10
N GLN A 807 -26.45 -11.11 1.24
CA GLN A 807 -27.66 -11.92 1.31
C GLN A 807 -27.45 -13.44 1.14
N GLU A 808 -26.27 -13.86 0.63
CA GLU A 808 -25.89 -15.27 0.48
C GLU A 808 -24.91 -15.76 1.58
N ASN A 809 -24.47 -14.87 2.46
CA ASN A 809 -23.50 -15.13 3.52
C ASN A 809 -24.22 -15.35 4.86
N SER A 810 -24.00 -16.51 5.48
CA SER A 810 -24.58 -16.80 6.81
C SER A 810 -23.73 -16.26 7.97
N ASN A 811 -22.49 -15.87 7.69
CA ASN A 811 -21.50 -15.44 8.68
C ASN A 811 -21.37 -13.90 8.80
N VAL A 812 -22.40 -13.15 8.40
CA VAL A 812 -22.41 -11.67 8.52
C VAL A 812 -23.44 -11.23 9.55
N ILE A 813 -22.96 -10.54 10.58
CA ILE A 813 -23.80 -9.89 11.59
C ILE A 813 -24.00 -8.43 11.18
N GLN A 814 -25.26 -8.03 11.02
CA GLN A 814 -25.64 -6.67 10.67
C GLN A 814 -25.98 -5.88 11.93
N LEU A 815 -25.22 -4.82 12.18
CA LEU A 815 -25.45 -3.89 13.28
C LEU A 815 -25.72 -2.49 12.73
N THR A 816 -26.57 -1.72 13.42
CA THR A 816 -26.97 -0.38 12.97
C THR A 816 -25.76 0.53 12.83
N SER A 817 -24.94 0.69 13.88
CA SER A 817 -23.80 1.60 13.84
C SER A 817 -22.73 1.24 14.85
N ALA A 818 -21.48 1.45 14.46
CA ALA A 818 -20.39 1.60 15.42
C ALA A 818 -20.69 2.84 16.29
N GLU A 819 -20.55 2.67 17.61
CA GLU A 819 -20.88 3.67 18.63
C GLU A 819 -22.35 4.17 18.64
N TYR A 820 -23.34 3.30 18.36
CA TYR A 820 -24.77 3.69 18.37
C TYR A 820 -25.30 4.04 19.78
N THR A 821 -25.31 5.33 20.08
CA THR A 821 -26.10 5.95 21.18
C THR A 821 -27.26 6.79 20.64
N GLY A 822 -27.70 6.49 19.41
CA GLY A 822 -28.76 7.18 18.70
C GLY A 822 -30.15 6.96 19.29
N PRO A 823 -31.17 7.60 18.72
CA PRO A 823 -32.53 7.57 19.26
C PRO A 823 -33.27 6.27 18.93
N LEU A 824 -34.32 5.98 19.71
CA LEU A 824 -35.17 4.80 19.52
C LEU A 824 -35.83 4.79 18.13
N HIS A 825 -36.39 5.92 17.68
CA HIS A 825 -37.17 5.98 16.43
C HIS A 825 -36.36 5.61 15.18
N PHE A 826 -35.04 5.84 15.20
CA PHE A 826 -34.19 5.44 14.09
C PHE A 826 -33.83 3.96 14.13
N MET A 827 -33.67 3.37 15.31
CA MET A 827 -33.53 1.91 15.47
C MET A 827 -34.80 1.20 15.00
N GLU A 828 -35.97 1.74 15.36
CA GLU A 828 -37.26 1.26 14.89
C GLU A 828 -37.36 1.29 13.36
N PHE A 829 -37.02 2.42 12.75
CA PHE A 829 -36.97 2.58 11.30
C PHE A 829 -36.00 1.60 10.63
N TRP A 830 -34.80 1.44 11.18
CA TRP A 830 -33.80 0.52 10.64
C TRP A 830 -34.33 -0.93 10.65
N LEU A 831 -34.93 -1.37 11.76
CA LEU A 831 -35.54 -2.70 11.86
C LEU A 831 -36.75 -2.86 10.92
N ASP A 832 -37.56 -1.83 10.75
CA ASP A 832 -38.69 -1.86 9.81
C ASP A 832 -38.22 -2.01 8.35
N GLU A 833 -37.15 -1.33 7.94
CA GLU A 833 -36.56 -1.49 6.61
C GLU A 833 -35.87 -2.85 6.43
N VAL A 834 -35.23 -3.38 7.47
CA VAL A 834 -34.70 -4.76 7.47
C VAL A 834 -35.81 -5.77 7.30
N GLN A 835 -36.93 -5.63 8.04
CA GLN A 835 -38.07 -6.52 7.91
C GLN A 835 -38.69 -6.44 6.51
N LYS A 836 -38.84 -5.24 5.97
CA LYS A 836 -39.32 -5.03 4.60
C LYS A 836 -38.42 -5.74 3.58
N TRP A 837 -37.09 -5.66 3.73
CA TRP A 837 -36.17 -6.39 2.87
C TRP A 837 -36.32 -7.92 3.01
N LYS A 838 -36.45 -8.44 4.25
CA LYS A 838 -36.72 -9.88 4.49
C LYS A 838 -38.02 -10.32 3.80
N ASP A 839 -39.08 -9.51 3.89
CA ASP A 839 -40.38 -9.80 3.29
C ASP A 839 -40.33 -9.78 1.75
N GLU A 840 -39.61 -8.83 1.15
CA GLU A 840 -39.51 -8.67 -0.30
C GLU A 840 -38.57 -9.68 -0.98
N THR A 841 -37.50 -10.10 -0.30
CA THR A 841 -36.45 -10.95 -0.90
C THR A 841 -36.49 -12.41 -0.44
N HIS A 842 -37.17 -12.68 0.68
CA HIS A 842 -37.14 -13.96 1.40
C HIS A 842 -35.74 -14.41 1.81
N LYS A 843 -34.78 -13.46 1.85
CA LYS A 843 -33.43 -13.70 2.33
C LYS A 843 -33.38 -13.46 3.84
N ASN A 844 -32.48 -14.18 4.48
CA ASN A 844 -32.22 -14.08 5.91
C ASN A 844 -30.80 -13.53 6.11
N GLY A 845 -30.61 -12.78 7.18
CA GLY A 845 -29.31 -12.32 7.66
C GLY A 845 -29.36 -12.25 9.20
N ILE A 846 -28.21 -12.27 9.86
CA ILE A 846 -28.14 -12.18 11.32
C ILE A 846 -28.28 -10.70 11.71
N ILE A 847 -29.44 -10.32 12.23
CA ILE A 847 -29.74 -8.93 12.60
C ILE A 847 -29.50 -8.73 14.09
N GLY A 848 -28.52 -7.88 14.43
CA GLY A 848 -28.15 -7.61 15.82
C GLY A 848 -28.69 -6.29 16.35
N LEU A 849 -29.17 -6.32 17.59
CA LEU A 849 -29.57 -5.15 18.37
C LEU A 849 -28.41 -4.74 19.29
N SER A 850 -27.67 -3.72 18.89
CA SER A 850 -26.56 -3.13 19.66
C SER A 850 -26.85 -1.65 19.92
N ALA A 851 -27.31 -1.32 21.12
CA ALA A 851 -27.74 0.02 21.49
C ALA A 851 -27.59 0.28 23.01
N THR A 852 -27.89 1.50 23.44
CA THR A 852 -28.05 1.81 24.85
C THR A 852 -29.18 0.99 25.48
N LYS A 853 -29.11 0.75 26.80
CA LYS A 853 -30.04 -0.18 27.47
C LYS A 853 -31.51 0.19 27.29
N ASP A 854 -31.83 1.49 27.37
CA ASP A 854 -33.19 2.01 27.19
C ASP A 854 -33.75 1.73 25.79
N VAL A 855 -32.94 1.95 24.74
CA VAL A 855 -33.33 1.66 23.35
C VAL A 855 -33.43 0.16 23.11
N GLN A 856 -32.46 -0.61 23.61
CA GLN A 856 -32.46 -2.07 23.51
C GLN A 856 -33.70 -2.68 24.17
N ASP A 857 -33.99 -2.31 25.42
CA ASP A 857 -35.14 -2.83 26.16
C ASP A 857 -36.47 -2.41 25.54
N ALA A 858 -36.56 -1.19 24.99
CA ALA A 858 -37.76 -0.74 24.27
C ALA A 858 -38.06 -1.61 23.04
N ILE A 859 -37.04 -1.91 22.21
CA ILE A 859 -37.21 -2.80 21.05
C ILE A 859 -37.56 -4.23 21.48
N LEU A 860 -36.93 -4.74 22.54
CA LEU A 860 -37.22 -6.09 23.03
C LEU A 860 -38.62 -6.23 23.64
N ASN A 861 -39.24 -5.13 24.08
CA ASN A 861 -40.63 -5.12 24.52
C ASN A 861 -41.62 -4.87 23.37
N ASP A 862 -41.14 -4.54 22.15
CA ASP A 862 -41.96 -4.41 20.94
C ASP A 862 -42.17 -5.77 20.27
N ALA A 863 -43.39 -6.30 20.39
CA ALA A 863 -43.78 -7.61 19.86
C ALA A 863 -43.66 -7.75 18.33
N LYS A 864 -43.65 -6.63 17.59
CA LYS A 864 -43.43 -6.64 16.13
C LYS A 864 -41.95 -6.75 15.84
N ARG A 865 -41.14 -5.83 16.37
CA ARG A 865 -39.73 -5.64 15.97
C ARG A 865 -38.77 -6.67 16.58
N ILE A 866 -39.09 -7.24 17.75
CA ILE A 866 -38.31 -8.36 18.31
C ILE A 866 -38.23 -9.58 17.38
N LYS A 867 -39.21 -9.76 16.48
CA LYS A 867 -39.19 -10.85 15.49
C LYS A 867 -38.10 -10.67 14.43
N THR A 868 -37.71 -9.43 14.16
CA THR A 868 -36.67 -9.09 13.18
C THR A 868 -35.27 -9.26 13.76
N VAL A 869 -35.12 -9.13 15.09
CA VAL A 869 -33.86 -9.24 15.83
C VAL A 869 -33.48 -10.71 16.03
N ASP A 870 -32.29 -11.10 15.61
CA ASP A 870 -31.74 -12.46 15.79
C ASP A 870 -30.73 -12.51 16.95
N LEU A 871 -30.12 -11.37 17.25
CA LEU A 871 -29.00 -11.22 18.18
C LEU A 871 -29.15 -9.96 19.07
N ILE A 872 -28.77 -10.07 20.34
CA ILE A 872 -28.74 -8.97 21.32
C ILE A 872 -27.27 -8.76 21.73
N ASP A 873 -26.77 -7.54 21.58
CA ASP A 873 -25.39 -7.19 21.92
C ASP A 873 -25.33 -6.24 23.11
N ILE A 874 -24.80 -6.74 24.24
CA ILE A 874 -24.54 -5.94 25.44
C ILE A 874 -23.21 -5.21 25.25
N ARG A 875 -23.29 -4.00 24.69
CA ARG A 875 -22.10 -3.19 24.33
C ARG A 875 -22.04 -1.85 25.05
N TYR A 876 -23.14 -1.10 25.04
CA TYR A 876 -23.16 0.29 25.54
C TYR A 876 -23.64 0.44 26.98
N TRP A 877 -23.87 -0.67 27.67
CA TRP A 877 -24.29 -0.70 29.07
C TRP A 877 -23.73 -1.95 29.77
N TYR A 878 -23.58 -1.89 31.09
CA TYR A 878 -23.16 -3.04 31.90
C TYR A 878 -23.49 -2.82 33.39
N TYR A 879 -23.47 -3.89 34.19
CA TYR A 879 -23.53 -3.79 35.64
C TYR A 879 -22.14 -3.53 36.23
N LYS A 880 -22.04 -2.55 37.11
CA LYS A 880 -20.82 -2.22 37.87
C LYS A 880 -20.62 -3.18 39.03
N GLU A 881 -19.45 -3.14 39.65
CA GLU A 881 -19.07 -3.96 40.80
C GLU A 881 -20.04 -3.82 41.99
N ASP A 882 -20.65 -2.65 42.16
CA ASP A 882 -21.65 -2.36 43.20
C ASP A 882 -23.05 -2.91 42.86
N GLY A 883 -23.22 -3.54 41.70
CA GLY A 883 -24.47 -4.12 41.21
C GLY A 883 -25.42 -3.14 40.52
N SER A 884 -25.12 -1.84 40.51
CA SER A 884 -25.90 -0.83 39.77
C SER A 884 -25.47 -0.73 38.31
N ALA A 885 -26.37 -0.31 37.43
CA ALA A 885 -26.11 -0.27 35.99
C ALA A 885 -25.38 1.02 35.57
N TYR A 886 -24.32 0.87 34.77
CA TYR A 886 -23.92 1.90 33.82
C TYR A 886 -24.82 1.75 32.59
N ALA A 887 -25.79 2.66 32.45
CA ALA A 887 -26.76 2.66 31.37
C ALA A 887 -26.93 4.08 30.81
N PRO A 888 -26.07 4.50 29.86
CA PRO A 888 -26.26 5.69 29.07
C PRO A 888 -27.66 5.73 28.43
N GLN A 889 -28.25 6.92 28.32
CA GLN A 889 -29.53 7.13 27.64
C GLN A 889 -29.31 7.29 26.13
N GLY A 890 -30.14 6.66 25.31
CA GLY A 890 -30.13 6.82 23.86
C GLY A 890 -30.77 8.14 23.41
N GLY A 891 -30.39 8.64 22.23
CA GLY A 891 -31.03 9.79 21.60
C GLY A 891 -30.73 11.15 22.24
N VAL A 892 -29.84 11.22 23.24
CA VAL A 892 -29.42 12.48 23.86
C VAL A 892 -28.20 13.12 23.19
N ASN A 893 -27.83 12.62 22.00
CA ASN A 893 -26.78 13.18 21.13
C ASN A 893 -25.39 13.27 21.79
N LEU A 894 -25.01 12.25 22.57
CA LEU A 894 -23.69 12.13 23.20
C LEU A 894 -22.98 10.86 22.76
N ALA A 895 -21.70 10.96 22.38
CA ALA A 895 -20.87 9.80 22.06
C ALA A 895 -20.60 8.95 23.32
N PRO A 896 -20.27 7.64 23.19
CA PRO A 896 -19.99 6.76 24.33
C PRO A 896 -18.97 7.34 25.32
N ARG A 897 -17.88 7.93 24.79
CA ARG A 897 -16.84 8.58 25.61
C ARG A 897 -17.34 9.83 26.35
N GLN A 898 -18.31 10.55 25.80
CA GLN A 898 -18.91 11.71 26.46
C GLN A 898 -19.85 11.26 27.59
N HIS A 899 -20.60 10.17 27.42
CA HIS A 899 -21.36 9.55 28.50
C HIS A 899 -20.45 9.06 29.64
N ALA A 900 -19.35 8.37 29.31
CA ALA A 900 -18.39 7.87 30.27
C ALA A 900 -17.74 8.97 31.15
N ARG A 901 -17.69 10.22 30.66
CA ARG A 901 -17.22 11.37 31.43
C ARG A 901 -18.27 11.95 32.38
N LYS A 902 -19.56 11.70 32.13
CA LYS A 902 -20.69 12.23 32.92
C LYS A 902 -21.23 11.22 33.93
N LEU A 903 -21.16 9.95 33.60
CA LEU A 903 -21.62 8.85 34.44
C LEU A 903 -20.43 8.19 35.13
N LYS A 904 -20.64 7.70 36.36
CA LYS A 904 -19.65 6.85 37.02
C LYS A 904 -19.58 5.53 36.28
N THR A 905 -18.50 5.28 35.55
CA THR A 905 -18.30 4.05 34.76
C THR A 905 -18.15 2.81 35.64
N GLY A 906 -17.51 2.92 36.81
CA GLY A 906 -17.24 1.75 37.67
C GLY A 906 -16.35 0.70 36.97
N LYS A 907 -16.32 -0.50 37.54
CA LYS A 907 -15.58 -1.66 37.04
C LYS A 907 -16.53 -2.81 36.69
N GLU A 908 -16.30 -3.40 35.53
CA GLU A 908 -16.87 -4.70 35.19
C GLU A 908 -16.18 -5.81 36.00
N THR A 909 -16.94 -6.86 36.34
CA THR A 909 -16.43 -8.03 37.07
C THR A 909 -17.05 -9.30 36.50
N ASP A 910 -16.38 -10.46 36.65
CA ASP A 910 -16.89 -11.77 36.20
C ASP A 910 -18.36 -11.98 36.60
N ASN A 911 -18.69 -11.70 37.86
CA ASN A 911 -20.03 -11.84 38.41
C ASN A 911 -21.07 -10.98 37.67
N GLN A 912 -20.74 -9.72 37.42
CA GLN A 912 -21.69 -8.77 36.83
C GLN A 912 -21.85 -8.97 35.33
N VAL A 913 -20.80 -9.44 34.64
CA VAL A 913 -20.86 -9.90 33.25
C VAL A 913 -21.76 -11.12 33.14
N TYR A 914 -21.54 -12.13 33.99
CA TYR A 914 -22.38 -13.33 34.06
C TYR A 914 -23.86 -12.96 34.28
N ARG A 915 -24.13 -12.08 35.24
CA ARG A 915 -25.47 -11.57 35.55
C ARG A 915 -26.12 -10.90 34.33
N ALA A 916 -25.41 -9.97 33.68
CA ALA A 916 -25.93 -9.21 32.54
C ALA A 916 -26.35 -10.13 31.39
N ILE A 917 -25.51 -11.11 31.05
CA ILE A 917 -25.77 -12.03 29.94
C ILE A 917 -26.90 -13.00 30.31
N ARG A 918 -26.85 -13.58 31.52
CA ARG A 918 -27.83 -14.57 31.96
C ARG A 918 -29.25 -14.00 32.02
N GLU A 919 -29.40 -12.75 32.47
CA GLU A 919 -30.68 -12.03 32.50
C GLU A 919 -31.38 -12.05 31.13
N TYR A 920 -30.64 -11.83 30.04
CA TYR A 920 -31.21 -11.86 28.69
C TYR A 920 -31.31 -13.27 28.12
N ARG A 921 -30.35 -14.15 28.42
CA ARG A 921 -30.40 -15.55 27.98
C ARG A 921 -31.61 -16.28 28.54
N GLU A 922 -31.98 -16.05 29.80
CA GLU A 922 -33.15 -16.66 30.42
C GLU A 922 -34.46 -16.09 29.86
N LYS A 923 -34.49 -14.79 29.53
CA LYS A 923 -35.68 -14.13 28.96
C LYS A 923 -35.88 -14.43 27.47
N TYR A 924 -34.81 -14.60 26.72
CA TYR A 924 -34.79 -14.79 25.26
C TYR A 924 -33.91 -15.99 24.86
N PRO A 925 -34.32 -17.23 25.21
CA PRO A 925 -33.49 -18.42 25.04
C PRO A 925 -33.13 -18.71 23.57
N GLU A 926 -33.94 -18.26 22.61
CA GLU A 926 -33.76 -18.46 21.17
C GLU A 926 -32.87 -17.41 20.49
N LYS A 927 -32.62 -16.26 21.13
CA LYS A 927 -31.81 -15.17 20.56
C LYS A 927 -30.33 -15.37 20.87
N VAL A 928 -29.45 -14.92 20.00
CA VAL A 928 -28.01 -14.86 20.31
C VAL A 928 -27.74 -13.73 21.30
N ILE A 929 -26.91 -13.97 22.32
CA ILE A 929 -26.44 -12.93 23.23
C ILE A 929 -24.93 -12.73 23.03
N LEU A 930 -24.51 -11.50 22.74
CA LEU A 930 -23.11 -11.07 22.73
C LEU A 930 -22.82 -10.14 23.91
N TYR A 931 -21.54 -10.06 24.28
CA TYR A 931 -21.04 -9.13 25.27
C TYR A 931 -19.79 -8.45 24.72
N SER A 932 -19.97 -7.28 24.11
CA SER A 932 -18.94 -6.59 23.32
C SER A 932 -18.57 -5.21 23.88
N THR A 933 -18.61 -5.01 25.20
CA THR A 933 -18.10 -3.80 25.86
C THR A 933 -16.61 -3.59 25.59
N ASP A 934 -16.07 -2.38 25.83
CA ASP A 934 -14.62 -2.11 25.73
C ASP A 934 -13.76 -3.06 26.59
N GLY A 935 -14.32 -3.59 27.68
CA GLY A 935 -13.66 -4.52 28.61
C GLY A 935 -13.88 -6.00 28.30
N SER A 936 -14.75 -6.34 27.34
CA SER A 936 -15.25 -7.69 27.03
C SER A 936 -14.17 -8.76 26.84
N SER A 937 -13.04 -8.40 26.23
CA SER A 937 -11.93 -9.32 25.97
C SER A 937 -11.37 -10.03 27.21
N ARG A 938 -11.62 -9.48 28.40
CA ARG A 938 -11.18 -10.06 29.70
C ARG A 938 -12.16 -11.08 30.26
N PHE A 939 -13.38 -11.16 29.74
CA PHE A 939 -14.50 -11.84 30.38
C PHE A 939 -15.06 -13.01 29.56
N GLY A 940 -14.23 -13.66 28.72
CA GLY A 940 -14.66 -14.77 27.88
C GLY A 940 -15.26 -15.96 28.64
N TRP A 941 -14.66 -16.37 29.77
CA TRP A 941 -15.21 -17.45 30.60
C TRP A 941 -16.53 -17.10 31.29
N PRO A 942 -16.66 -15.95 31.98
CA PRO A 942 -17.97 -15.48 32.46
C PRO A 942 -19.03 -15.42 31.36
N ALA A 943 -18.67 -14.93 30.17
CA ALA A 943 -19.58 -14.83 29.04
C ALA A 943 -20.04 -16.22 28.56
N LEU A 944 -19.11 -17.16 28.38
CA LEU A 944 -19.42 -18.55 28.02
C LEU A 944 -20.36 -19.18 29.06
N MET A 945 -20.02 -19.08 30.34
CA MET A 945 -20.78 -19.73 31.42
C MET A 945 -22.18 -19.14 31.62
N ALA A 946 -22.41 -17.91 31.17
CA ALA A 946 -23.73 -17.28 31.14
C ALA A 946 -24.52 -17.55 29.85
N GLY A 947 -23.92 -18.24 28.88
CA GLY A 947 -24.55 -18.63 27.62
C GLY A 947 -24.45 -17.59 26.51
N ALA A 948 -23.41 -16.77 26.47
CA ALA A 948 -23.13 -15.89 25.33
C ALA A 948 -22.47 -16.65 24.15
N SER A 949 -22.65 -16.11 22.94
CA SER A 949 -21.84 -16.48 21.78
C SER A 949 -20.57 -15.63 21.69
N LEU A 950 -19.63 -16.07 20.85
CA LEU A 950 -18.31 -15.44 20.67
C LEU A 950 -17.54 -15.20 21.98
N PRO A 951 -17.53 -16.15 22.95
CA PRO A 951 -16.74 -15.95 24.15
C PRO A 951 -15.25 -15.87 23.80
N ASN A 952 -14.58 -14.82 24.29
CA ASN A 952 -13.15 -14.61 24.09
C ASN A 952 -12.32 -15.51 25.03
N ILE A 953 -12.30 -16.81 24.70
CA ILE A 953 -11.52 -17.84 25.40
C ILE A 953 -10.34 -18.30 24.53
N PRO A 954 -9.25 -18.80 25.12
CA PRO A 954 -8.17 -19.41 24.35
C PRO A 954 -8.67 -20.61 23.53
N LYS A 955 -7.97 -20.92 22.43
CA LYS A 955 -8.26 -22.09 21.61
C LYS A 955 -8.05 -23.37 22.44
N ILE A 956 -9.07 -24.23 22.51
CA ILE A 956 -9.02 -25.51 23.21
C ILE A 956 -9.09 -26.63 22.18
N GLU A 957 -7.96 -27.31 21.94
CA GLU A 957 -7.84 -28.36 20.91
C GLU A 957 -8.33 -29.74 21.39
N LEU A 958 -9.37 -29.75 22.22
CA LEU A 958 -10.07 -30.97 22.65
C LEU A 958 -11.26 -31.21 21.70
N PRO A 959 -11.26 -32.30 20.88
CA PRO A 959 -12.20 -32.44 19.77
C PRO A 959 -13.69 -32.33 20.11
N SER A 960 -14.10 -32.79 21.29
CA SER A 960 -15.50 -32.79 21.74
C SER A 960 -15.93 -31.50 22.45
N PHE A 961 -15.00 -30.58 22.76
CA PHE A 961 -15.25 -29.43 23.62
C PHE A 961 -16.31 -28.49 23.02
N TYR A 962 -16.02 -27.88 21.88
CA TYR A 962 -16.93 -26.89 21.27
C TYR A 962 -18.25 -27.48 20.77
N SER A 963 -18.25 -28.75 20.33
CA SER A 963 -19.49 -29.44 19.98
C SER A 963 -20.36 -29.69 21.20
N ALA A 964 -19.76 -30.11 22.33
CA ALA A 964 -20.51 -30.29 23.57
C ALA A 964 -21.10 -28.97 24.08
N LEU A 965 -20.35 -27.87 24.00
CA LEU A 965 -20.84 -26.54 24.41
C LEU A 965 -22.12 -26.11 23.67
N SER A 966 -22.24 -26.45 22.38
CA SER A 966 -23.43 -26.10 21.58
C SER A 966 -24.72 -26.77 22.05
N GLU A 967 -24.61 -27.89 22.80
CA GLU A 967 -25.74 -28.64 23.34
C GLU A 967 -25.98 -28.38 24.84
N MET A 968 -25.06 -27.70 25.53
CA MET A 968 -25.16 -27.46 26.96
C MET A 968 -26.18 -26.37 27.30
N LYS A 969 -26.81 -26.50 28.46
CA LYS A 969 -27.79 -25.57 29.00
C LYS A 969 -27.35 -25.02 30.36
N LEU A 970 -27.87 -23.86 30.70
CA LEU A 970 -27.75 -23.28 32.03
C LEU A 970 -28.44 -24.17 33.07
N ILE A 971 -27.85 -24.28 34.26
CA ILE A 971 -28.48 -24.94 35.41
C ILE A 971 -29.42 -23.96 36.12
N GLU A 972 -30.63 -24.44 36.42
CA GLU A 972 -31.61 -23.70 37.22
C GLU A 972 -31.09 -23.45 38.65
N GLY A 973 -31.29 -22.23 39.15
CA GLY A 973 -30.84 -21.83 40.49
C GLY A 973 -29.36 -21.46 40.61
N ASN A 974 -28.54 -21.64 39.58
CA ASN A 974 -27.15 -21.15 39.59
C ASN A 974 -27.12 -19.62 39.39
N THR A 975 -26.57 -18.88 40.35
CA THR A 975 -26.56 -17.42 40.37
C THR A 975 -25.16 -16.84 40.13
N PHE A 976 -25.10 -15.54 39.79
CA PHE A 976 -23.82 -14.86 39.58
C PHE A 976 -22.93 -14.82 40.84
N SER A 977 -23.51 -14.87 42.04
CA SER A 977 -22.76 -14.88 43.30
C SER A 977 -22.12 -16.23 43.61
N ASP A 978 -22.60 -17.32 43.02
CA ASP A 978 -22.15 -18.68 43.36
C ASP A 978 -20.69 -18.89 43.03
N ASN A 979 -19.93 -19.57 43.89
CA ASN A 979 -18.51 -19.86 43.65
C ASN A 979 -18.26 -20.82 42.48
N LEU A 980 -19.30 -21.57 42.07
CA LEU A 980 -19.26 -22.56 40.99
C LEU A 980 -20.32 -22.22 39.95
N TRP A 981 -19.89 -22.02 38.70
CA TRP A 981 -20.80 -21.99 37.56
C TRP A 981 -20.80 -23.30 36.81
N LYS A 982 -21.98 -23.70 36.31
CA LYS A 982 -22.19 -25.00 35.67
C LYS A 982 -23.00 -24.87 34.39
N LEU A 983 -22.54 -25.55 33.35
CA LEU A 983 -23.30 -25.84 32.14
C LEU A 983 -23.46 -27.36 32.01
N GLU A 984 -24.62 -27.82 31.55
CA GLU A 984 -24.88 -29.26 31.43
C GLU A 984 -25.66 -29.65 30.18
N ASN A 985 -25.32 -30.83 29.67
CA ASN A 985 -26.12 -31.63 28.76
C ASN A 985 -26.26 -33.00 29.43
N LYS A 986 -27.36 -33.17 30.17
CA LYS A 986 -27.53 -34.26 31.14
C LYS A 986 -27.20 -35.63 30.52
N GLY A 987 -26.32 -36.38 31.19
CA GLY A 987 -25.89 -37.71 30.75
C GLY A 987 -24.91 -37.73 29.57
N LYS A 988 -24.51 -36.56 29.04
CA LYS A 988 -23.56 -36.43 27.93
C LYS A 988 -22.34 -35.60 28.27
N SER A 989 -22.51 -34.37 28.77
CA SER A 989 -21.37 -33.49 29.03
C SER A 989 -21.70 -32.40 30.06
N TYR A 990 -20.68 -31.94 30.79
CA TYR A 990 -20.78 -30.93 31.84
C TYR A 990 -19.54 -30.03 31.79
N LEU A 991 -19.73 -28.73 31.97
CA LEU A 991 -18.64 -27.76 32.14
C LEU A 991 -18.78 -27.05 33.48
N PHE A 992 -17.68 -26.97 34.21
CA PHE A 992 -17.59 -26.30 35.50
C PHE A 992 -16.56 -25.17 35.43
N TYR A 993 -16.92 -24.01 35.97
CA TYR A 993 -16.00 -22.89 36.19
C TYR A 993 -16.03 -22.52 37.66
N THR A 994 -14.89 -22.67 38.34
CA THR A 994 -14.77 -22.42 39.77
C THR A 994 -14.00 -21.12 40.03
N LYS A 995 -14.62 -20.18 40.75
CA LYS A 995 -13.99 -18.90 41.15
C LYS A 995 -12.95 -19.13 42.25
N ASN A 996 -13.31 -20.00 43.19
CA ASN A 996 -12.45 -20.49 44.28
C ASN A 996 -12.43 -22.02 44.22
N THR A 997 -11.32 -22.66 44.58
CA THR A 997 -11.26 -24.14 44.59
C THR A 997 -12.28 -24.69 45.59
N GLN A 998 -13.11 -25.63 45.16
CA GLN A 998 -14.09 -26.33 46.00
C GLN A 998 -14.36 -27.72 45.41
N GLU A 999 -15.05 -28.59 46.14
CA GLU A 999 -15.47 -29.90 45.61
C GLU A 999 -16.55 -29.77 44.53
N ILE A 1000 -16.52 -30.64 43.52
CA ILE A 1000 -17.48 -30.64 42.42
C ILE A 1000 -18.27 -31.94 42.43
N SER A 1001 -19.57 -31.84 42.73
CA SER A 1001 -20.51 -32.96 42.63
C SER A 1001 -21.28 -32.98 41.32
N ILE A 1002 -21.40 -34.16 40.73
CA ILE A 1002 -22.09 -34.46 39.48
C ILE A 1002 -23.05 -35.63 39.72
N ASN A 1003 -24.34 -35.45 39.42
CA ASN A 1003 -25.31 -36.52 39.52
C ASN A 1003 -25.39 -37.29 38.19
N LEU A 1004 -24.80 -38.50 38.17
CA LEU A 1004 -24.84 -39.42 37.03
C LEU A 1004 -25.68 -40.67 37.32
N SER A 1005 -26.52 -40.64 38.37
CA SER A 1005 -27.24 -41.83 38.86
C SER A 1005 -28.14 -42.47 37.80
N ASP A 1006 -28.75 -41.64 36.95
CA ASP A 1006 -29.64 -42.09 35.87
C ASP A 1006 -28.91 -42.42 34.56
N TYR A 1007 -27.60 -42.19 34.49
CA TYR A 1007 -26.83 -42.25 33.24
C TYR A 1007 -25.69 -43.25 33.33
N LYS A 1008 -25.80 -44.38 32.65
CA LYS A 1008 -24.74 -45.40 32.57
C LYS A 1008 -23.65 -45.02 31.55
N GLY A 1009 -22.43 -45.47 31.77
CA GLY A 1009 -21.29 -45.29 30.87
C GLY A 1009 -20.04 -44.77 31.58
N THR A 1010 -18.98 -44.52 30.82
CA THR A 1010 -17.75 -43.90 31.31
C THR A 1010 -17.71 -42.44 30.87
N PHE A 1011 -17.32 -41.54 31.78
CA PHE A 1011 -17.12 -40.12 31.48
C PHE A 1011 -15.66 -39.76 31.71
N GLU A 1012 -15.09 -39.01 30.79
CA GLU A 1012 -13.72 -38.50 30.83
C GLU A 1012 -13.73 -37.11 31.47
N VAL A 1013 -12.81 -36.89 32.39
CA VAL A 1013 -12.65 -35.62 33.11
C VAL A 1013 -11.38 -34.94 32.65
N TYR A 1014 -11.51 -33.69 32.19
CA TYR A 1014 -10.43 -32.86 31.69
C TYR A 1014 -10.31 -31.59 32.53
N GLU A 1015 -9.10 -31.31 33.00
CA GLU A 1015 -8.74 -29.99 33.54
C GLU A 1015 -8.25 -29.10 32.39
N ILE A 1016 -8.78 -27.88 32.29
CA ILE A 1016 -8.43 -26.93 31.23
C ILE A 1016 -7.87 -25.66 31.86
N ASN A 1017 -6.68 -25.25 31.43
CA ASN A 1017 -6.10 -23.99 31.83
C ASN A 1017 -6.87 -22.82 31.18
N ALA A 1018 -7.47 -21.98 32.01
CA ALA A 1018 -8.35 -20.90 31.55
C ALA A 1018 -7.64 -19.84 30.70
N SER A 1019 -6.32 -19.66 30.86
CA SER A 1019 -5.54 -18.64 30.16
C SER A 1019 -4.91 -19.15 28.86
N THR A 1020 -4.49 -20.42 28.83
CA THR A 1020 -3.77 -21.00 27.68
C THR A 1020 -4.61 -21.94 26.83
N GLY A 1021 -5.72 -22.47 27.36
CA GLY A 1021 -6.56 -23.47 26.70
C GLY A 1021 -5.95 -24.89 26.70
N THR A 1022 -4.75 -25.06 27.27
CA THR A 1022 -4.12 -26.38 27.40
C THR A 1022 -4.90 -27.25 28.36
N PHE A 1023 -5.06 -28.53 28.06
CA PHE A 1023 -5.86 -29.45 28.86
C PHE A 1023 -5.11 -30.73 29.23
N ILE A 1024 -5.49 -31.32 30.36
CA ILE A 1024 -4.97 -32.61 30.82
C ILE A 1024 -6.15 -33.51 31.16
N LYS A 1025 -6.14 -34.74 30.65
CA LYS A 1025 -7.10 -35.77 31.07
C LYS A 1025 -6.75 -36.22 32.49
N LYS A 1026 -7.62 -35.94 33.45
CA LYS A 1026 -7.41 -36.23 34.87
C LYS A 1026 -7.90 -37.61 35.27
N ALA A 1027 -9.09 -38.01 34.82
CA ALA A 1027 -9.72 -39.25 35.29
C ALA A 1027 -10.76 -39.77 34.30
N ASN A 1028 -11.18 -41.02 34.53
CA ASN A 1028 -12.43 -41.57 34.03
C ASN A 1028 -13.35 -41.82 35.25
N ILE A 1029 -14.60 -41.38 35.18
CA ILE A 1029 -15.60 -41.62 36.21
C ILE A 1029 -16.73 -42.50 35.64
N SER A 1030 -17.23 -43.43 36.45
CA SER A 1030 -18.35 -44.31 36.06
C SER A 1030 -19.69 -43.66 36.38
N GLY A 1031 -20.59 -43.65 35.41
CA GLY A 1031 -21.99 -43.29 35.59
C GLY A 1031 -22.78 -44.35 36.37
N GLY A 1032 -24.06 -44.09 36.61
CA GLY A 1032 -24.95 -44.90 37.46
C GLY A 1032 -24.87 -44.58 38.95
N LYS A 1033 -24.17 -43.50 39.32
CA LYS A 1033 -24.06 -43.00 40.70
C LYS A 1033 -23.78 -41.49 40.73
N GLN A 1034 -23.97 -40.87 41.88
CA GLN A 1034 -23.41 -39.55 42.14
C GLN A 1034 -21.88 -39.64 42.28
N VAL A 1035 -21.17 -38.71 41.65
CA VAL A 1035 -19.70 -38.62 41.68
C VAL A 1035 -19.31 -37.26 42.26
N THR A 1036 -18.39 -37.26 43.22
CA THR A 1036 -17.78 -36.04 43.76
C THR A 1036 -16.29 -36.06 43.42
N ILE A 1037 -15.82 -34.97 42.83
CA ILE A 1037 -14.40 -34.72 42.53
C ILE A 1037 -13.85 -33.86 43.68
N PRO A 1038 -12.92 -34.38 44.49
CA PRO A 1038 -12.40 -33.67 45.65
C PRO A 1038 -11.71 -32.36 45.27
N GLN A 1039 -11.86 -31.33 46.11
CA GLN A 1039 -11.21 -30.02 45.92
C GLN A 1039 -9.69 -30.14 45.68
N VAL A 1040 -9.02 -31.04 46.41
CA VAL A 1040 -7.57 -31.26 46.33
C VAL A 1040 -7.11 -31.81 44.97
N GLU A 1041 -8.04 -32.34 44.17
CA GLU A 1041 -7.77 -32.86 42.84
C GLU A 1041 -8.01 -31.83 41.72
N ILE A 1042 -8.55 -30.65 42.04
CA ILE A 1042 -8.87 -29.59 41.09
C ILE A 1042 -7.78 -28.52 41.15
N LYS A 1043 -6.93 -28.50 40.12
CA LYS A 1043 -5.81 -27.55 39.96
C LYS A 1043 -6.14 -26.39 39.05
N GLU A 1044 -7.06 -26.58 38.11
CA GLU A 1044 -7.47 -25.57 37.15
C GLU A 1044 -8.88 -25.03 37.45
N LYS A 1045 -9.16 -23.80 36.98
CA LYS A 1045 -10.48 -23.17 37.17
C LYS A 1045 -11.58 -23.83 36.35
N VAL A 1046 -11.22 -24.50 35.25
CA VAL A 1046 -12.16 -25.08 34.30
C VAL A 1046 -12.04 -26.60 34.33
N LEU A 1047 -13.17 -27.26 34.56
CA LEU A 1047 -13.28 -28.71 34.50
C LEU A 1047 -14.34 -29.10 33.47
N PHE A 1048 -13.96 -29.92 32.50
CA PHE A 1048 -14.86 -30.43 31.47
C PHE A 1048 -15.04 -31.94 31.63
N VAL A 1049 -16.28 -32.38 31.73
CA VAL A 1049 -16.64 -33.80 31.87
C VAL A 1049 -17.47 -34.19 30.66
N VAL A 1050 -17.04 -35.22 29.94
CA VAL A 1050 -17.72 -35.66 28.71
C VAL A 1050 -17.84 -37.17 28.67
N ARG A 1051 -18.99 -37.68 28.25
CA ARG A 1051 -19.21 -39.11 28.08
C ARG A 1051 -18.25 -39.63 27.02
N LYS A 1052 -17.54 -40.71 27.35
CA LYS A 1052 -16.70 -41.42 26.41
C LYS A 1052 -17.61 -42.07 25.36
N ASN A 1053 -17.39 -41.73 24.10
CA ASN A 1053 -18.08 -42.35 22.97
C ASN A 1053 -17.75 -43.83 22.85
#